data_AF-A0A8J4GNH4-F1
#
_entry.id   AF-A0A8J4GNH4-F1
#
_cell.length_a   1.000
_cell.length_b   1.000
_cell.length_c   1.000
_cell.angle_alpha   90.00
_cell.angle_beta   90.00
_cell.angle_gamma   90.00
#
_symmetry.space_group_name_H-M   'P 1'
#
loop_
_entity.id
_entity.type
_entity.pdbx_description
1 polymer ?
#
loop_
_entity_poly.entity_id
_entity_poly.type
_entity_poly.pdbx_seq_one_letter_code
_entity_poly.pdbx_strand_id
1 'polypeptide(L)'
;MITMLLNRCNASWAEAQAWGPPSLVSQGQLNMFTRSDMGLEYRDEALRMLLRGTIAVHMRAADDYVEQGMRGGGGGVSSGGGNVGGGCGGGAHPGACDGSVFDIGSGGGGGSVGSVGGGGTAAASVEAPGANMPGVLYRSTAPDLWTHDPWKLLETYRPGMVVSGTFRLEGLPLGCRYIASLVLTLEGLAGQEAVKRLPLILVVNEDQQDEVIHQLCRYKFFGIPRENVVVLIQPSHPGYWYNSETRTWEQGDASHNLPLGSGYGLMQLAWREEAMGIREDGCLVNLGQSALTWMEEKGITWMISRRARDLGLLGRDGVLDINSLSYALYYHKERSPDTNMIIEAALTNSLLLSRVLDSFIMSRRLDAAASAAANAASAGTSAGSSDSLVAPRADSVYPSRRTTIGDGSGVHHPPMAPPLPYQVVELCGTDLSTPAMRAVLSDYQGMGRVLAGLGRYTLHIPSIKPLLAGRLSVLRPKLGLVDDLLHIRMELADLTSAPNAQSLLLQARSDTPQLLVQDDVEALLPLLQAQDENHYFRNLVQSSRVQEGRKVVPGGMRPGGDGSSTSRSSCNKNDVTAPGGHSEDAKPDPKAQRIVVFVVSNVVSAAAVSMAAAVAQPGRDVVMLVTVVAEGLMHRQRGEETLTKHAAEFQKLSAAQYTCEIVYHCSATAPASDAATARYADIDRDGVRCGCGFLCGERRQTKRLKFDGCAGRPSWCNGGLPCRAVV
;
A
#
# COMPACT_ATOMS: atom_id res chain seq x y z
N MET A 1 6.54 -12.76 20.47
CA MET A 1 7.99 -12.47 20.61
C MET A 1 8.66 -12.28 19.25
N ILE A 2 8.45 -13.18 18.28
CA ILE A 2 9.09 -13.12 16.94
C ILE A 2 8.82 -11.79 16.21
N THR A 3 7.57 -11.33 16.17
CA THR A 3 7.22 -10.04 15.53
C THR A 3 8.06 -8.86 16.02
N MET A 4 8.39 -8.82 17.32
CA MET A 4 9.23 -7.78 17.90
C MET A 4 10.67 -7.85 17.36
N LEU A 5 11.21 -9.06 17.20
CA LEU A 5 12.55 -9.27 16.63
C LEU A 5 12.59 -8.84 15.16
N LEU A 6 11.58 -9.24 14.37
CA LEU A 6 11.48 -8.84 12.96
C LEU A 6 11.38 -7.33 12.80
N ASN A 7 10.53 -6.70 13.61
CA ASN A 7 10.39 -5.25 13.65
C ASN A 7 11.72 -4.55 13.96
N ARG A 8 12.49 -5.06 14.93
CA ARG A 8 13.82 -4.55 15.25
C ARG A 8 14.81 -4.76 14.11
N CYS A 9 14.78 -5.92 13.44
CA CYS A 9 15.62 -6.18 12.28
C CYS A 9 15.31 -5.19 11.14
N ASN A 10 14.03 -5.01 10.81
CA ASN A 10 13.59 -4.10 9.75
C ASN A 10 13.97 -2.64 10.06
N ALA A 11 13.75 -2.19 11.29
CA ALA A 11 14.03 -0.81 11.71
C ALA A 11 15.52 -0.51 11.95
N SER A 12 16.39 -1.53 12.05
CA SER A 12 17.80 -1.36 12.44
C SER A 12 18.55 -0.35 11.56
N TRP A 13 18.31 -0.36 10.24
CA TRP A 13 18.91 0.61 9.34
C TRP A 13 18.41 2.02 9.62
N ALA A 14 17.10 2.18 9.86
CA ALA A 14 16.48 3.49 10.07
C ALA A 14 16.93 4.11 11.39
N GLU A 15 17.07 3.31 12.45
CA GLU A 15 17.63 3.75 13.74
C GLU A 15 19.06 4.26 13.64
N ALA A 16 19.85 3.71 12.71
CA ALA A 16 21.22 4.13 12.48
C ALA A 16 21.36 5.45 11.70
N GLN A 17 20.25 6.02 11.22
CA GLN A 17 20.28 7.28 10.45
C GLN A 17 19.91 8.49 11.32
N ALA A 18 20.36 9.67 10.88
CA ALA A 18 19.89 10.95 11.39
C ALA A 18 18.79 11.53 10.49
N TRP A 19 17.62 11.81 11.09
CA TRP A 19 16.43 12.25 10.36
C TRP A 19 16.13 13.74 10.56
N GLY A 20 15.83 14.46 9.48
CA GLY A 20 15.32 15.84 9.44
C GLY A 20 14.06 16.01 8.57
N PRO A 21 13.31 17.12 8.73
CA PRO A 21 12.11 17.39 7.94
C PRO A 21 12.45 17.47 6.44
N PRO A 22 11.68 16.82 5.55
CA PRO A 22 11.94 16.88 4.12
C PRO A 22 11.52 18.22 3.51
N SER A 23 12.25 18.64 2.47
CA SER A 23 11.87 19.79 1.66
C SER A 23 10.82 19.37 0.64
N LEU A 24 9.65 19.99 0.69
CA LEU A 24 8.53 19.71 -0.19
C LEU A 24 8.33 20.88 -1.17
N VAL A 25 8.30 20.58 -2.46
CA VAL A 25 7.81 21.54 -3.46
C VAL A 25 6.29 21.56 -3.37
N SER A 26 5.76 22.65 -2.82
CA SER A 26 4.32 22.82 -2.64
C SER A 26 3.59 22.98 -3.97
N GLN A 27 2.29 22.70 -3.96
CA GLN A 27 1.42 22.97 -5.10
C GLN A 27 1.42 24.44 -5.53
N GLY A 28 1.57 25.38 -4.58
CA GLY A 28 1.72 26.80 -4.89
C GLY A 28 2.97 27.09 -5.73
N GLN A 29 4.11 26.50 -5.35
CA GLN A 29 5.37 26.65 -6.11
C GLN A 29 5.27 26.00 -7.48
N LEU A 30 4.66 24.82 -7.59
CA LEU A 30 4.44 24.15 -8.87
C LEU A 30 3.54 24.99 -9.78
N ASN A 31 2.46 25.58 -9.26
CA ASN A 31 1.57 26.46 -10.02
C ASN A 31 2.24 27.78 -10.45
N MET A 32 3.15 28.32 -9.64
CA MET A 32 3.94 29.48 -10.05
C MET A 32 4.92 29.11 -11.16
N PHE A 33 5.58 27.95 -11.03
CA PHE A 33 6.48 27.45 -12.06
C PHE A 33 5.76 27.22 -13.39
N THR A 34 4.61 26.53 -13.39
CA THR A 34 3.88 26.20 -14.63
C THR A 34 3.36 27.42 -15.40
N ARG A 35 3.25 28.57 -14.73
CA ARG A 35 2.87 29.86 -15.33
C ARG A 35 4.08 30.72 -15.74
N SER A 36 5.28 30.35 -15.32
CA SER A 36 6.51 31.06 -15.69
C SER A 36 6.98 30.66 -17.09
N ASP A 37 7.79 31.51 -17.73
CA ASP A 37 8.37 31.23 -19.05
C ASP A 37 9.15 29.91 -19.05
N MET A 38 9.93 29.66 -17.99
CA MET A 38 10.64 28.39 -17.80
C MET A 38 9.67 27.19 -17.73
N GLY A 39 8.54 27.34 -17.04
CA GLY A 39 7.55 26.27 -16.95
C GLY A 39 6.90 25.94 -18.28
N LEU A 40 6.65 26.96 -19.11
CA LEU A 40 6.13 26.77 -20.47
C LEU A 40 7.16 26.07 -21.38
N GLU A 41 8.43 26.49 -21.32
CA GLU A 41 9.50 25.85 -22.09
C GLU A 41 9.67 24.37 -21.75
N TYR A 42 9.71 24.04 -20.46
CA TYR A 42 9.85 22.66 -20.00
C TYR A 42 8.59 21.82 -20.21
N ARG A 43 7.42 22.46 -20.26
CA ARG A 43 6.17 21.80 -20.69
C ARG A 43 6.23 21.43 -22.17
N ASP A 44 6.70 22.33 -23.02
CA ASP A 44 6.87 22.03 -24.44
C ASP A 44 7.93 20.95 -24.68
N GLU A 45 8.98 20.91 -23.87
CA GLU A 45 9.96 19.82 -23.88
C GLU A 45 9.32 18.50 -23.45
N ALA A 46 8.54 18.47 -22.37
CA ALA A 46 7.83 17.27 -21.95
C ALA A 46 6.88 16.74 -23.06
N LEU A 47 6.15 17.64 -23.73
CA LEU A 47 5.30 17.29 -24.88
C LEU A 47 6.11 16.75 -26.06
N ARG A 48 7.27 17.35 -26.38
CA ARG A 48 8.21 16.83 -27.39
C ARG A 48 8.72 15.44 -27.04
N MET A 49 9.01 15.18 -25.77
CA MET A 49 9.45 13.86 -25.30
C MET A 49 8.35 12.81 -25.42
N LEU A 50 7.09 13.15 -25.11
CA LEU A 50 5.93 12.28 -25.35
C LEU A 50 5.76 11.97 -26.84
N LEU A 51 5.84 12.98 -27.71
CA LEU A 51 5.80 12.80 -29.17
C LEU A 51 6.95 11.95 -29.71
N ARG A 52 8.11 11.95 -29.05
CA ARG A 52 9.26 11.11 -29.44
C ARG A 52 9.21 9.71 -28.85
N GLY A 53 8.32 9.44 -27.88
CA GLY A 53 8.26 8.17 -27.17
C GLY A 53 9.42 7.96 -26.18
N THR A 54 10.05 9.05 -25.68
CA THR A 54 11.21 8.95 -24.78
C THR A 54 10.82 8.88 -23.29
N ILE A 55 9.52 8.72 -23.00
CA ILE A 55 8.97 8.58 -21.66
C ILE A 55 8.15 7.30 -21.60
N ALA A 56 8.55 6.36 -20.74
CA ALA A 56 7.79 5.14 -20.46
C ALA A 56 6.77 5.36 -19.33
N VAL A 57 5.68 4.60 -19.37
CA VAL A 57 4.75 4.45 -18.25
C VAL A 57 4.88 3.05 -17.67
N HIS A 58 5.10 2.97 -16.37
CA HIS A 58 5.28 1.74 -15.61
C HIS A 58 4.12 1.57 -14.62
N MET A 59 3.25 0.59 -14.87
CA MET A 59 2.11 0.29 -14.01
C MET A 59 2.38 -0.98 -13.20
N ARG A 60 2.28 -0.86 -11.88
CA ARG A 60 2.49 -1.96 -10.93
C ARG A 60 1.15 -2.48 -10.43
N ALA A 61 0.84 -3.73 -10.77
CA ALA A 61 -0.40 -4.40 -10.42
C ALA A 61 -0.18 -5.66 -9.55
N ALA A 62 1.03 -6.22 -9.57
CA ALA A 62 1.34 -7.49 -8.92
C ALA A 62 1.04 -7.54 -7.41
N ASP A 63 1.21 -6.42 -6.70
CA ASP A 63 1.03 -6.33 -5.23
C ASP A 63 -0.31 -5.68 -4.81
N ASP A 64 -1.21 -5.40 -5.76
CA ASP A 64 -2.38 -4.55 -5.54
C ASP A 64 -3.66 -5.38 -5.47
N TYR A 65 -4.08 -5.66 -4.24
CA TYR A 65 -5.29 -6.41 -3.90
C TYR A 65 -6.18 -5.56 -2.98
N VAL A 66 -7.50 -5.79 -3.00
CA VAL A 66 -8.38 -5.22 -1.97
C VAL A 66 -8.18 -6.03 -0.70
N GLU A 67 -7.49 -5.46 0.28
CA GLU A 67 -7.37 -6.12 1.58
C GLU A 67 -8.75 -6.27 2.20
N GLN A 68 -9.09 -7.49 2.62
CA GLN A 68 -10.27 -7.75 3.41
C GLN A 68 -10.04 -7.08 4.75
N GLY A 69 -10.47 -5.82 4.86
CA GLY A 69 -10.27 -5.00 6.05
C GLY A 69 -10.61 -5.85 7.24
N MET A 70 -9.61 -6.11 8.11
CA MET A 70 -9.75 -7.04 9.23
C MET A 70 -11.03 -6.66 9.98
N ARG A 71 -12.10 -7.44 9.77
CA ARG A 71 -13.37 -7.27 10.48
C ARG A 71 -13.18 -7.73 11.91
N GLY A 72 -12.42 -6.99 12.72
CA GLY A 72 -12.28 -7.17 14.17
C GLY A 72 -12.24 -8.63 14.64
N GLY A 73 -11.62 -9.53 13.87
CA GLY A 73 -11.51 -10.94 14.21
C GLY A 73 -10.34 -11.06 15.16
N GLY A 74 -10.62 -11.38 16.42
CA GLY A 74 -9.64 -11.46 17.50
C GLY A 74 -8.58 -12.55 17.30
N GLY A 75 -7.62 -12.32 16.41
CA GLY A 75 -6.31 -12.94 16.44
C GLY A 75 -5.52 -12.30 17.57
N GLY A 76 -5.60 -12.91 18.75
CA GLY A 76 -4.93 -12.44 19.96
C GLY A 76 -3.42 -12.34 19.75
N VAL A 77 -2.89 -11.12 19.85
CA VAL A 77 -1.48 -10.92 20.19
C VAL A 77 -1.31 -11.46 21.61
N SER A 78 -0.75 -12.65 21.72
CA SER A 78 -0.40 -13.28 23.00
C SER A 78 0.77 -12.52 23.64
N SER A 79 0.45 -11.46 24.39
CA SER A 79 1.40 -10.80 25.28
C SER A 79 1.57 -11.64 26.54
N GLY A 80 2.51 -12.59 26.51
CA GLY A 80 2.99 -13.29 27.70
C GLY A 80 3.63 -12.31 28.67
N GLY A 81 2.97 -12.09 29.81
CA GLY A 81 3.45 -11.26 30.91
C GLY A 81 4.58 -11.94 31.66
N GLY A 82 5.81 -11.49 31.41
CA GLY A 82 6.98 -11.78 32.25
C GLY A 82 7.00 -10.82 33.44
N ASN A 83 6.76 -11.37 34.62
CA ASN A 83 6.82 -10.73 35.93
C ASN A 83 8.26 -10.25 36.20
N VAL A 84 8.50 -8.96 36.43
CA VAL A 84 9.76 -8.46 37.01
C VAL A 84 9.42 -7.75 38.32
N GLY A 85 9.67 -8.47 39.41
CA GLY A 85 9.65 -7.95 40.77
C GLY A 85 10.81 -6.99 41.00
N GLY A 86 10.56 -6.01 41.88
CA GLY A 86 11.57 -5.08 42.36
C GLY A 86 12.66 -5.74 43.20
N GLY A 87 13.81 -5.07 43.28
CA GLY A 87 14.92 -5.45 44.14
C GLY A 87 16.01 -4.38 44.11
N CYS A 88 16.30 -3.84 45.28
CA CYS A 88 17.16 -2.70 45.57
C CYS A 88 18.66 -3.00 45.44
N GLY A 89 19.45 -1.94 45.23
CA GLY A 89 20.73 -1.72 45.91
C GLY A 89 21.99 -2.30 45.26
N GLY A 90 23.03 -1.46 45.11
CA GLY A 90 24.41 -1.92 44.92
C GLY A 90 25.31 -0.90 44.24
N GLY A 91 26.15 -0.23 45.02
CA GLY A 91 27.23 0.62 44.52
C GLY A 91 28.50 -0.16 44.17
N ALA A 92 29.32 0.50 43.36
CA ALA A 92 30.78 0.56 43.32
C ALA A 92 31.67 -0.71 43.16
N HIS A 93 32.44 -0.65 42.05
CA HIS A 93 33.86 -1.02 41.85
C HIS A 93 34.28 -2.46 41.47
N PRO A 94 35.44 -2.62 40.78
CA PRO A 94 35.57 -3.50 39.62
C PRO A 94 36.57 -4.66 39.83
N GLY A 95 36.47 -5.68 38.99
CA GLY A 95 37.42 -6.78 38.95
C GLY A 95 37.68 -7.23 37.51
N ALA A 96 38.94 -7.06 37.10
CA ALA A 96 39.49 -7.60 35.86
C ALA A 96 39.65 -9.12 35.96
N CYS A 97 39.36 -9.83 34.87
CA CYS A 97 39.90 -11.16 34.62
C CYS A 97 40.24 -11.29 33.13
N ASP A 98 41.45 -11.77 32.93
CA ASP A 98 42.19 -12.01 31.70
C ASP A 98 41.86 -13.39 31.09
N GLY A 99 42.23 -13.60 29.82
CA GLY A 99 42.74 -14.90 29.38
C GLY A 99 41.93 -15.81 28.43
N SER A 100 42.60 -16.15 27.32
CA SER A 100 42.47 -17.30 26.39
C SER A 100 41.37 -17.23 25.32
N VAL A 101 41.65 -17.13 24.01
CA VAL A 101 42.58 -17.87 23.10
C VAL A 101 42.26 -19.36 23.05
N PHE A 102 41.49 -19.77 22.04
CA PHE A 102 41.61 -21.08 21.42
C PHE A 102 41.51 -20.93 19.90
N ASP A 103 42.60 -21.31 19.28
CA ASP A 103 42.83 -21.44 17.84
C ASP A 103 42.90 -22.94 17.57
N ILE A 104 42.07 -23.46 16.65
CA ILE A 104 42.26 -24.79 16.05
C ILE A 104 41.93 -24.66 14.58
N GLY A 105 42.97 -24.73 13.76
CA GLY A 105 42.86 -24.83 12.32
C GLY A 105 42.87 -26.28 11.79
N SER A 106 42.59 -26.32 10.49
CA SER A 106 43.09 -27.27 9.46
C SER A 106 42.36 -28.58 9.16
N GLY A 107 42.13 -28.74 7.84
CA GLY A 107 42.01 -29.99 7.08
C GLY A 107 40.59 -30.26 6.57
N GLY A 108 40.29 -30.43 5.28
CA GLY A 108 41.08 -30.69 4.08
C GLY A 108 40.32 -31.72 3.20
N GLY A 109 40.29 -31.51 1.88
CA GLY A 109 39.79 -32.47 0.85
C GLY A 109 38.28 -32.44 0.62
N GLY A 110 37.72 -32.37 -0.58
CA GLY A 110 38.17 -32.89 -1.88
C GLY A 110 37.15 -33.95 -2.32
N GLY A 111 36.35 -33.67 -3.35
CA GLY A 111 35.34 -34.63 -3.83
C GLY A 111 34.39 -34.09 -4.90
N SER A 112 34.92 -33.98 -6.12
CA SER A 112 34.13 -33.87 -7.36
C SER A 112 33.67 -35.26 -7.79
N VAL A 113 32.36 -35.43 -8.05
CA VAL A 113 31.84 -36.53 -8.88
C VAL A 113 30.69 -35.99 -9.72
N GLY A 114 30.83 -36.08 -11.04
CA GLY A 114 29.74 -35.93 -12.01
C GLY A 114 29.24 -37.29 -12.50
N SER A 115 27.99 -37.34 -12.95
CA SER A 115 27.42 -38.32 -13.91
C SER A 115 26.06 -37.75 -14.34
N VAL A 116 25.88 -37.21 -15.55
CA VAL A 116 25.57 -37.88 -16.83
C VAL A 116 24.35 -38.82 -16.78
N GLY A 117 23.28 -38.37 -17.46
CA GLY A 117 22.61 -39.16 -18.50
C GLY A 117 21.23 -39.74 -18.19
N GLY A 118 20.24 -39.44 -19.06
CA GLY A 118 19.09 -40.32 -19.28
C GLY A 118 17.79 -39.64 -19.67
N GLY A 119 17.58 -39.43 -20.98
CA GLY A 119 16.25 -39.15 -21.53
C GLY A 119 15.39 -40.41 -21.64
N GLY A 120 14.07 -40.23 -21.73
CA GLY A 120 13.12 -41.31 -21.99
C GLY A 120 11.69 -40.81 -22.09
N THR A 121 11.18 -40.73 -23.31
CA THR A 121 9.78 -40.50 -23.67
C THR A 121 8.95 -41.80 -23.55
N ALA A 122 7.66 -41.64 -23.21
CA ALA A 122 6.48 -42.24 -23.86
C ALA A 122 5.44 -42.95 -22.94
N ALA A 123 4.18 -42.65 -23.29
CA ALA A 123 2.98 -43.49 -23.27
C ALA A 123 2.14 -43.64 -21.98
N ALA A 124 1.10 -42.78 -21.93
CA ALA A 124 -0.32 -43.12 -21.89
C ALA A 124 -0.81 -44.35 -21.09
N SER A 125 -1.62 -44.08 -20.07
CA SER A 125 -2.72 -44.94 -19.66
C SER A 125 -3.98 -44.11 -19.41
N VAL A 126 -5.04 -44.45 -20.15
CA VAL A 126 -6.39 -43.92 -20.05
C VAL A 126 -7.12 -44.64 -18.91
N GLU A 127 -7.53 -43.93 -17.86
CA GLU A 127 -8.57 -44.39 -16.93
C GLU A 127 -9.52 -43.22 -16.57
N ALA A 128 -10.79 -43.60 -16.36
CA ALA A 128 -12.00 -42.78 -16.40
C ALA A 128 -12.19 -41.86 -15.16
N PRO A 129 -13.14 -40.89 -15.19
CA PRO A 129 -13.17 -39.77 -14.26
C PRO A 129 -13.88 -40.15 -12.95
N GLY A 130 -13.09 -40.45 -11.93
CA GLY A 130 -13.52 -40.38 -10.53
C GLY A 130 -13.30 -38.97 -10.01
N ALA A 131 -14.37 -38.26 -9.68
CA ALA A 131 -14.35 -36.93 -9.10
C ALA A 131 -13.73 -36.96 -7.68
N ASN A 132 -12.40 -36.92 -7.63
CA ASN A 132 -11.62 -36.51 -6.47
C ASN A 132 -10.86 -35.26 -6.90
N MET A 133 -11.38 -34.08 -6.55
CA MET A 133 -10.63 -32.83 -6.66
C MET A 133 -9.46 -32.90 -5.65
N PRO A 134 -8.21 -33.05 -6.09
CA PRO A 134 -7.07 -32.92 -5.20
C PRO A 134 -6.97 -31.45 -4.79
N GLY A 135 -6.65 -31.21 -3.52
CA GLY A 135 -6.73 -29.92 -2.86
C GLY A 135 -6.19 -28.74 -3.68
N VAL A 136 -7.10 -27.88 -4.12
CA VAL A 136 -6.77 -26.52 -4.54
C VAL A 136 -6.47 -25.76 -3.26
N LEU A 137 -5.17 -25.66 -2.95
CA LEU A 137 -4.62 -24.86 -1.87
C LEU A 137 -5.26 -23.45 -1.91
N TYR A 138 -5.69 -22.96 -0.75
CA TYR A 138 -6.38 -21.70 -0.59
C TYR A 138 -5.53 -20.54 -1.16
N ARG A 139 -5.84 -20.13 -2.39
CA ARG A 139 -5.34 -18.88 -3.00
C ARG A 139 -5.87 -17.71 -2.17
N SER A 140 -5.11 -16.62 -2.09
CA SER A 140 -5.61 -15.38 -1.47
C SER A 140 -6.98 -15.06 -2.06
N THR A 141 -8.02 -15.06 -1.23
CA THR A 141 -9.40 -14.76 -1.66
C THR A 141 -9.61 -13.28 -1.93
N ALA A 142 -8.59 -12.45 -1.68
CA ALA A 142 -8.64 -11.03 -1.97
C ALA A 142 -8.66 -10.81 -3.49
N PRO A 143 -9.65 -10.09 -4.03
CA PRO A 143 -9.68 -9.78 -5.45
C PRO A 143 -8.50 -8.86 -5.80
N ASP A 144 -7.75 -9.23 -6.85
CA ASP A 144 -6.73 -8.34 -7.38
C ASP A 144 -7.39 -7.13 -8.03
N LEU A 145 -6.78 -5.96 -7.87
CA LEU A 145 -7.40 -4.73 -8.35
C LEU A 145 -7.41 -4.64 -9.85
N TRP A 146 -6.42 -5.21 -10.53
CA TRP A 146 -6.20 -4.95 -11.95
C TRP A 146 -7.20 -5.66 -12.86
N THR A 147 -7.41 -6.95 -12.66
CA THR A 147 -8.25 -7.77 -13.55
C THR A 147 -9.73 -7.73 -13.18
N HIS A 148 -10.07 -7.25 -11.97
CA HIS A 148 -11.44 -7.18 -11.51
C HIS A 148 -12.23 -6.00 -12.09
N ASP A 149 -13.52 -6.22 -12.31
CA ASP A 149 -14.48 -5.18 -12.70
C ASP A 149 -14.84 -4.33 -11.48
N PRO A 150 -14.56 -3.02 -11.49
CA PRO A 150 -14.78 -2.18 -10.32
C PRO A 150 -16.27 -1.98 -9.99
N TRP A 151 -17.19 -2.15 -10.95
CA TRP A 151 -18.63 -2.18 -10.66
C TRP A 151 -19.02 -3.42 -9.86
N LYS A 152 -18.44 -4.58 -10.18
CA LYS A 152 -18.64 -5.82 -9.40
C LYS A 152 -18.02 -5.72 -8.02
N LEU A 153 -16.87 -5.05 -7.87
CA LEU A 153 -16.28 -4.77 -6.55
C LEU A 153 -17.23 -3.93 -5.70
N LEU A 154 -17.80 -2.86 -6.25
CA LEU A 154 -18.82 -2.04 -5.59
C LEU A 154 -20.06 -2.86 -5.21
N GLU A 155 -20.59 -3.69 -6.10
CA GLU A 155 -21.75 -4.55 -5.79
C GLU A 155 -21.45 -5.57 -4.69
N THR A 156 -20.23 -6.13 -4.69
CA THR A 156 -19.78 -7.12 -3.71
C THR A 156 -19.60 -6.51 -2.32
N TYR A 157 -18.94 -5.35 -2.23
CA TYR A 157 -18.57 -4.75 -0.94
C TYR A 157 -19.55 -3.69 -0.44
N ARG A 158 -20.39 -3.14 -1.32
CA ARG A 158 -21.36 -2.07 -1.05
C ARG A 158 -22.68 -2.31 -1.80
N PRO A 159 -23.36 -3.46 -1.53
CA PRO A 159 -24.62 -3.77 -2.18
C PRO A 159 -25.65 -2.66 -1.92
N GLY A 160 -26.33 -2.23 -2.98
CA GLY A 160 -27.37 -1.19 -2.92
C GLY A 160 -26.87 0.25 -3.12
N MET A 161 -25.56 0.52 -3.12
CA MET A 161 -25.04 1.84 -3.53
C MET A 161 -25.08 2.04 -5.05
N VAL A 162 -25.09 0.93 -5.77
CA VAL A 162 -24.93 0.87 -7.23
C VAL A 162 -26.33 0.98 -7.84
N VAL A 163 -26.79 2.21 -8.13
CA VAL A 163 -28.13 2.49 -8.72
C VAL A 163 -28.21 2.03 -10.17
N SER A 164 -29.05 1.04 -10.48
CA SER A 164 -29.16 0.45 -11.82
C SER A 164 -29.44 1.54 -12.86
N GLY A 165 -28.40 1.91 -13.61
CA GLY A 165 -28.44 2.98 -14.60
C GLY A 165 -28.02 2.46 -15.96
N THR A 166 -28.61 3.01 -17.02
CA THR A 166 -28.36 2.63 -18.41
C THR A 166 -26.95 2.95 -18.92
N PHE A 167 -26.14 3.67 -18.14
CA PHE A 167 -24.87 4.22 -18.59
C PHE A 167 -23.63 3.50 -18.04
N ARG A 168 -23.75 2.37 -17.34
CA ARG A 168 -22.56 1.67 -16.84
C ARG A 168 -21.79 0.95 -17.94
N LEU A 169 -20.48 0.97 -17.86
CA LEU A 169 -19.59 0.09 -18.63
C LEU A 169 -19.17 -1.09 -17.75
N GLU A 170 -20.07 -2.05 -17.61
CA GLU A 170 -19.82 -3.32 -16.92
C GLU A 170 -18.93 -4.24 -17.75
N GLY A 171 -18.16 -5.09 -17.07
CA GLY A 171 -17.21 -6.03 -17.66
C GLY A 171 -15.93 -5.39 -18.19
N LEU A 172 -15.66 -4.12 -17.85
CA LEU A 172 -14.38 -3.45 -18.13
C LEU A 172 -13.51 -3.43 -16.86
N PRO A 173 -12.44 -4.25 -16.82
CA PRO A 173 -11.50 -4.32 -15.70
C PRO A 173 -10.87 -2.99 -15.34
N LEU A 174 -10.49 -2.82 -14.09
CA LEU A 174 -9.88 -1.57 -13.61
C LEU A 174 -8.56 -1.25 -14.32
N GLY A 175 -7.70 -2.24 -14.57
CA GLY A 175 -6.46 -2.07 -15.35
C GLY A 175 -6.71 -1.55 -16.76
N CYS A 176 -7.72 -2.08 -17.44
CA CYS A 176 -8.16 -1.59 -18.75
C CYS A 176 -8.67 -0.15 -18.69
N ARG A 177 -9.36 0.25 -17.60
CA ARG A 177 -9.79 1.64 -17.39
C ARG A 177 -8.58 2.56 -17.24
N TYR A 178 -7.53 2.15 -16.50
CA TYR A 178 -6.30 2.93 -16.37
C TYR A 178 -5.58 3.13 -17.70
N ILE A 179 -5.47 2.09 -18.52
CA ILE A 179 -4.83 2.19 -19.84
C ILE A 179 -5.66 3.09 -20.77
N ALA A 180 -6.98 2.93 -20.79
CA ALA A 180 -7.85 3.79 -21.59
C ALA A 180 -7.77 5.27 -21.15
N SER A 181 -7.74 5.55 -19.84
CA SER A 181 -7.51 6.90 -19.31
C SER A 181 -6.15 7.45 -19.73
N LEU A 182 -5.08 6.67 -19.63
CA LEU A 182 -3.75 7.06 -20.08
C LEU A 182 -3.75 7.43 -21.56
N VAL A 183 -4.35 6.61 -22.42
CA VAL A 183 -4.43 6.87 -23.87
C VAL A 183 -5.17 8.17 -24.15
N LEU A 184 -6.32 8.42 -23.51
CA LEU A 184 -7.07 9.67 -23.70
C LEU A 184 -6.30 10.89 -23.19
N THR A 185 -5.64 10.78 -22.04
CA THR A 185 -4.80 11.87 -21.51
C THR A 185 -3.66 12.17 -22.48
N LEU A 186 -2.99 11.14 -22.98
CA LEU A 186 -1.88 11.31 -23.92
C LEU A 186 -2.33 11.86 -25.27
N GLU A 187 -3.44 11.37 -25.81
CA GLU A 187 -4.05 11.89 -27.03
C GLU A 187 -4.46 13.36 -26.87
N GLY A 188 -5.05 13.72 -25.73
CA GLY A 188 -5.43 15.11 -25.43
C GLY A 188 -4.24 16.06 -25.24
N LEU A 189 -3.08 15.55 -24.81
CA LEU A 189 -1.86 16.34 -24.60
C LEU A 189 -0.99 16.46 -25.86
N ALA A 190 -0.79 15.35 -26.57
CA ALA A 190 0.22 15.22 -27.63
C ALA A 190 -0.32 14.54 -28.90
N GLY A 191 -1.61 14.24 -28.98
CA GLY A 191 -2.25 13.63 -30.14
C GLY A 191 -2.01 12.12 -30.28
N GLN A 192 -2.65 11.53 -31.29
CA GLN A 192 -2.60 10.09 -31.58
C GLN A 192 -1.20 9.57 -31.91
N GLU A 193 -0.32 10.41 -32.47
CA GLU A 193 1.06 10.01 -32.78
C GLU A 193 1.88 9.72 -31.51
N ALA A 194 1.58 10.39 -30.40
CA ALA A 194 2.22 10.07 -29.12
C ALA A 194 1.76 8.71 -28.58
N VAL A 195 0.48 8.34 -28.75
CA VAL A 195 -0.06 7.02 -28.36
C VAL A 195 0.66 5.89 -29.10
N LYS A 196 0.93 6.06 -30.41
CA LYS A 196 1.69 5.10 -31.21
C LYS A 196 3.13 4.90 -30.75
N ARG A 197 3.67 5.83 -29.96
CA ARG A 197 5.06 5.80 -29.47
C ARG A 197 5.15 5.54 -27.97
N LEU A 198 4.02 5.39 -27.29
CA LEU A 198 3.95 5.20 -25.85
C LEU A 198 4.55 3.84 -25.46
N PRO A 199 5.69 3.82 -24.74
CA PRO A 199 6.21 2.62 -24.11
C PRO A 199 5.43 2.36 -22.81
N LEU A 200 4.80 1.19 -22.71
CA LEU A 200 4.05 0.75 -21.55
C LEU A 200 4.70 -0.49 -20.94
N ILE A 201 5.03 -0.43 -19.66
CA ILE A 201 5.60 -1.53 -18.89
C ILE A 201 4.58 -1.92 -17.81
N LEU A 202 4.16 -3.18 -17.81
CA LEU A 202 3.21 -3.72 -16.86
C LEU A 202 3.89 -4.75 -15.97
N VAL A 203 3.81 -4.57 -14.65
CA VAL A 203 4.26 -5.57 -13.67
C VAL A 203 3.03 -6.24 -13.08
N VAL A 204 2.88 -7.53 -13.38
CA VAL A 204 1.74 -8.36 -12.98
C VAL A 204 2.24 -9.58 -12.23
N ASN A 205 1.39 -10.18 -11.40
CA ASN A 205 1.70 -11.46 -10.76
C ASN A 205 1.46 -12.62 -11.73
N GLU A 206 2.12 -13.76 -11.53
CA GLU A 206 1.87 -15.04 -12.23
C GLU A 206 0.37 -15.38 -12.28
N ASP A 207 -0.33 -15.15 -11.17
CA ASP A 207 -1.77 -15.40 -11.06
C ASP A 207 -2.64 -14.49 -11.95
N GLN A 208 -2.15 -13.30 -12.29
CA GLN A 208 -2.86 -12.30 -13.10
C GLN A 208 -2.53 -12.41 -14.59
N GLN A 209 -1.39 -13.02 -14.92
CA GLN A 209 -0.75 -12.98 -16.24
C GLN A 209 -1.73 -13.28 -17.39
N ASP A 210 -2.38 -14.44 -17.37
CA ASP A 210 -3.21 -14.91 -18.48
C ASP A 210 -4.40 -13.99 -18.74
N GLU A 211 -5.07 -13.55 -17.68
CA GLU A 211 -6.21 -12.65 -17.78
C GLU A 211 -5.79 -11.26 -18.25
N VAL A 212 -4.65 -10.73 -17.78
CA VAL A 212 -4.12 -9.45 -18.27
C VAL A 212 -3.82 -9.50 -19.76
N ILE A 213 -3.14 -10.54 -20.23
CA ILE A 213 -2.82 -10.67 -21.66
C ILE A 213 -4.08 -10.83 -22.49
N HIS A 214 -5.03 -11.64 -22.01
CA HIS A 214 -6.33 -11.81 -22.66
C HIS A 214 -7.06 -10.46 -22.80
N GLN A 215 -7.12 -9.68 -21.74
CA GLN A 215 -7.73 -8.35 -21.73
C GLN A 215 -7.03 -7.38 -22.69
N LEU A 216 -5.69 -7.31 -22.66
CA LEU A 216 -4.93 -6.46 -23.58
C LEU A 216 -5.19 -6.80 -25.05
N CYS A 217 -5.21 -8.09 -25.38
CA CYS A 217 -5.52 -8.56 -26.73
C CYS A 217 -6.98 -8.26 -27.12
N ARG A 218 -7.92 -8.49 -26.20
CA ARG A 218 -9.36 -8.23 -26.38
C ARG A 218 -9.65 -6.76 -26.70
N TYR A 219 -8.90 -5.84 -26.11
CA TYR A 219 -9.03 -4.41 -26.34
C TYR A 219 -7.96 -3.84 -27.28
N LYS A 220 -7.28 -4.68 -28.08
CA LYS A 220 -6.26 -4.24 -29.06
C LYS A 220 -5.27 -3.22 -28.47
N PHE A 221 -4.88 -3.42 -27.21
CA PHE A 221 -3.95 -2.54 -26.47
C PHE A 221 -4.39 -1.05 -26.44
N PHE A 222 -5.68 -0.77 -26.64
CA PHE A 222 -6.24 0.58 -26.74
C PHE A 222 -5.52 1.48 -27.78
N GLY A 223 -4.97 0.88 -28.83
CA GLY A 223 -4.22 1.57 -29.89
C GLY A 223 -2.72 1.73 -29.64
N ILE A 224 -2.22 1.31 -28.47
CA ILE A 224 -0.77 1.24 -28.21
C ILE A 224 -0.21 0.07 -29.04
N PRO A 225 0.88 0.27 -29.82
CA PRO A 225 1.47 -0.83 -30.55
C PRO A 225 2.01 -1.89 -29.60
N ARG A 226 1.76 -3.15 -29.94
CA ARG A 226 2.09 -4.31 -29.10
C ARG A 226 3.59 -4.41 -28.81
N GLU A 227 4.44 -4.00 -29.76
CA GLU A 227 5.89 -3.92 -29.63
C GLU A 227 6.38 -2.83 -28.64
N ASN A 228 5.48 -1.96 -28.19
CA ASN A 228 5.74 -0.98 -27.15
C ASN A 228 5.18 -1.40 -25.79
N VAL A 229 4.60 -2.60 -25.67
CA VAL A 229 4.09 -3.15 -24.42
C VAL A 229 5.03 -4.25 -23.92
N VAL A 230 5.60 -4.04 -22.74
CA VAL A 230 6.44 -5.02 -22.03
C VAL A 230 5.71 -5.48 -20.78
N VAL A 231 5.69 -6.78 -20.55
CA VAL A 231 5.13 -7.40 -19.35
C VAL A 231 6.26 -8.01 -18.53
N LEU A 232 6.28 -7.70 -17.24
CA LEU A 232 7.11 -8.37 -16.24
C LEU A 232 6.20 -9.20 -15.36
N ILE A 233 6.53 -10.49 -15.21
CA ILE A 233 5.78 -11.42 -14.37
C ILE A 233 6.50 -11.56 -13.05
N GLN A 234 5.91 -11.04 -11.99
CA GLN A 234 6.44 -11.16 -10.65
C GLN A 234 6.01 -12.51 -10.06
N PRO A 235 6.96 -13.39 -9.66
CA PRO A 235 6.64 -14.65 -9.02
C PRO A 235 6.09 -14.42 -7.63
N SER A 236 5.21 -15.34 -7.21
CA SER A 236 4.75 -15.39 -5.83
C SER A 236 5.59 -16.38 -5.04
N HIS A 237 5.93 -16.01 -3.80
CA HIS A 237 6.81 -16.80 -2.94
C HIS A 237 6.05 -17.33 -1.73
N PRO A 238 6.37 -18.57 -1.30
CA PRO A 238 5.75 -19.15 -0.13
C PRO A 238 6.23 -18.48 1.16
N GLY A 239 5.51 -18.74 2.24
CA GLY A 239 5.92 -18.45 3.60
C GLY A 239 6.83 -19.54 4.16
N TYR A 240 7.73 -19.17 5.07
CA TYR A 240 8.71 -20.07 5.66
C TYR A 240 8.52 -20.18 7.17
N TRP A 241 8.71 -21.37 7.74
CA TRP A 241 8.78 -21.57 9.18
C TRP A 241 10.18 -22.08 9.56
N TYR A 242 10.59 -21.82 10.80
CA TYR A 242 11.90 -22.25 11.28
C TYR A 242 11.77 -23.63 11.93
N ASN A 243 12.40 -24.63 11.33
CA ASN A 243 12.50 -25.96 11.92
C ASN A 243 13.65 -25.98 12.93
N SER A 244 13.29 -26.15 14.20
CA SER A 244 14.26 -26.13 15.31
C SER A 244 15.14 -27.37 15.37
N GLU A 245 14.68 -28.49 14.82
CA GLU A 245 15.41 -29.76 14.79
C GLU A 245 16.52 -29.73 13.74
N THR A 246 16.19 -29.29 12.52
CA THR A 246 17.13 -29.18 11.40
C THR A 246 17.90 -27.86 11.41
N ARG A 247 17.45 -26.87 12.20
CA ARG A 247 17.95 -25.48 12.23
C ARG A 247 17.91 -24.80 10.85
N THR A 248 16.94 -25.16 10.03
CA THR A 248 16.75 -24.60 8.69
C THR A 248 15.37 -23.95 8.56
N TRP A 249 15.26 -23.00 7.64
CA TRP A 249 13.97 -22.48 7.23
C TRP A 249 13.37 -23.41 6.18
N GLU A 250 12.17 -23.89 6.45
CA GLU A 250 11.43 -24.80 5.60
C GLU A 250 10.18 -24.12 5.06
N GLN A 251 9.77 -24.48 3.85
CA GLN A 251 8.55 -23.96 3.25
C GLN A 251 7.33 -24.44 4.06
N GLY A 252 6.39 -23.54 4.33
CA GLY A 252 5.14 -23.92 5.00
C GLY A 252 4.19 -24.62 4.03
N ASP A 253 3.72 -25.83 4.37
CA ASP A 253 2.81 -26.62 3.52
C ASP A 253 1.48 -25.91 3.21
N ALA A 254 1.03 -25.04 4.11
CA ALA A 254 -0.20 -24.25 3.97
C ALA A 254 0.06 -22.77 3.61
N SER A 255 1.27 -22.42 3.18
CA SER A 255 1.62 -21.02 2.98
C SER A 255 0.89 -20.41 1.78
N HIS A 256 0.28 -19.25 1.98
CA HIS A 256 -0.15 -18.42 0.86
C HIS A 256 1.09 -17.94 0.09
N ASN A 257 1.09 -18.13 -1.22
CA ASN A 257 2.11 -17.51 -2.07
C ASN A 257 1.80 -16.02 -2.16
N LEU A 258 2.75 -15.19 -1.72
CA LEU A 258 2.64 -13.74 -1.76
C LEU A 258 3.70 -13.15 -2.68
N PRO A 259 3.38 -12.07 -3.42
CA PRO A 259 4.38 -11.41 -4.23
C PRO A 259 5.46 -10.77 -3.33
N LEU A 260 6.69 -10.73 -3.82
CA LEU A 260 7.84 -10.18 -3.07
C LEU A 260 7.80 -8.66 -2.87
N GLY A 261 6.74 -7.96 -3.24
CA GLY A 261 6.62 -6.53 -3.11
C GLY A 261 7.21 -5.73 -4.25
N SER A 262 6.91 -4.44 -4.21
CA SER A 262 7.01 -3.57 -5.38
C SER A 262 8.43 -3.19 -5.80
N GLY A 263 9.41 -3.44 -4.92
CA GLY A 263 10.83 -3.30 -5.22
C GLY A 263 11.33 -4.44 -6.09
N TYR A 264 10.78 -5.65 -5.93
CA TYR A 264 11.15 -6.79 -6.78
C TYR A 264 10.79 -6.55 -8.24
N GLY A 265 9.56 -6.10 -8.50
CA GLY A 265 9.12 -5.74 -9.85
C GLY A 265 9.98 -4.66 -10.50
N LEU A 266 10.50 -3.71 -9.70
CA LEU A 266 11.47 -2.73 -10.21
C LEU A 266 12.82 -3.38 -10.56
N MET A 267 13.28 -4.37 -9.78
CA MET A 267 14.53 -5.05 -10.05
C MET A 267 14.49 -5.92 -11.30
N GLN A 268 13.33 -6.51 -11.60
CA GLN A 268 13.11 -7.25 -12.83
C GLN A 268 13.36 -6.40 -14.08
N LEU A 269 13.25 -5.06 -14.00
CA LEU A 269 13.62 -4.19 -15.12
C LEU A 269 15.09 -4.36 -15.54
N ALA A 270 15.99 -4.65 -14.59
CA ALA A 270 17.42 -4.79 -14.83
C ALA A 270 17.83 -6.22 -15.19
N TRP A 271 17.01 -7.22 -14.87
CA TRP A 271 17.34 -8.61 -15.12
C TRP A 271 17.10 -8.99 -16.57
N ARG A 272 18.07 -9.73 -17.12
CA ARG A 272 17.96 -10.26 -18.47
C ARG A 272 16.88 -11.32 -18.48
N GLU A 273 16.15 -11.42 -19.59
CA GLU A 273 15.15 -12.47 -19.82
C GLU A 273 13.88 -12.39 -18.96
N GLU A 274 13.72 -11.37 -18.12
CA GLU A 274 12.46 -11.13 -17.39
C GLU A 274 11.46 -10.30 -18.22
N ALA A 275 11.96 -9.54 -19.20
CA ALA A 275 11.13 -8.70 -20.05
C ALA A 275 10.43 -9.53 -21.13
N MET A 276 9.09 -9.56 -21.08
CA MET A 276 8.27 -10.31 -22.02
C MET A 276 7.52 -9.37 -22.97
N GLY A 277 7.60 -9.63 -24.27
CA GLY A 277 6.70 -9.07 -25.27
C GLY A 277 5.47 -9.96 -25.46
N ILE A 278 4.43 -9.44 -26.10
CA ILE A 278 3.23 -10.20 -26.46
C ILE A 278 3.26 -10.46 -27.97
N ARG A 279 3.00 -11.69 -28.42
CA ARG A 279 2.92 -12.07 -29.84
C ARG A 279 1.53 -11.89 -30.42
N GLU A 280 1.41 -12.10 -31.73
CA GLU A 280 0.14 -12.00 -32.47
C GLU A 280 -0.98 -12.89 -31.92
N ASP A 281 -0.61 -14.11 -31.54
CA ASP A 281 -1.44 -15.13 -30.91
C ASP A 281 -1.81 -14.83 -29.44
N GLY A 282 -1.25 -13.77 -28.85
CA GLY A 282 -1.42 -13.46 -27.44
C GLY A 282 -0.50 -14.28 -26.51
N CYS A 283 0.48 -15.02 -27.04
CA CYS A 283 1.47 -15.68 -26.20
C CYS A 283 2.55 -14.69 -25.76
N LEU A 284 3.04 -14.84 -24.53
CA LEU A 284 4.23 -14.11 -24.08
C LEU A 284 5.50 -14.71 -24.67
N VAL A 285 6.41 -13.84 -25.09
CA VAL A 285 7.73 -14.23 -25.57
C VAL A 285 8.79 -13.34 -24.96
N ASN A 286 9.86 -13.98 -24.52
CA ASN A 286 11.02 -13.33 -23.95
C ASN A 286 11.69 -12.39 -24.97
N LEU A 287 12.03 -11.17 -24.56
CA LEU A 287 12.74 -10.21 -25.41
C LEU A 287 14.25 -10.51 -25.54
N GLY A 288 14.79 -11.45 -24.78
CA GLY A 288 16.22 -11.84 -24.78
C GLY A 288 17.15 -10.84 -24.08
N GLN A 289 16.58 -9.75 -23.56
CA GLN A 289 17.26 -8.65 -22.88
C GLN A 289 16.47 -8.17 -21.67
N SER A 290 17.04 -7.25 -20.89
CA SER A 290 16.32 -6.62 -19.77
C SER A 290 15.43 -5.48 -20.25
N ALA A 291 14.43 -5.10 -19.47
CA ALA A 291 13.56 -3.97 -19.81
C ALA A 291 14.33 -2.64 -19.84
N LEU A 292 15.37 -2.48 -19.01
CA LEU A 292 16.25 -1.31 -19.04
C LEU A 292 17.04 -1.23 -20.34
N THR A 293 17.57 -2.34 -20.85
CA THR A 293 18.28 -2.36 -22.15
C THR A 293 17.30 -2.07 -23.28
N TRP A 294 16.12 -2.69 -23.27
CA TRP A 294 15.06 -2.39 -24.24
C TRP A 294 14.66 -0.90 -24.22
N MET A 295 14.55 -0.29 -23.02
CA MET A 295 14.24 1.13 -22.88
C MET A 295 15.33 2.02 -23.46
N GLU A 296 16.59 1.70 -23.19
CA GLU A 296 17.75 2.42 -23.73
C GLU A 296 17.81 2.35 -25.26
N GLU A 297 17.58 1.17 -25.85
CA GLU A 297 17.52 0.98 -27.31
C GLU A 297 16.38 1.79 -27.96
N LYS A 298 15.25 1.95 -27.25
CA LYS A 298 14.12 2.80 -27.66
C LYS A 298 14.38 4.30 -27.43
N GLY A 299 15.49 4.68 -26.80
CA GLY A 299 15.81 6.08 -26.48
C GLY A 299 14.98 6.64 -25.32
N ILE A 300 14.44 5.78 -24.45
CA ILE A 300 13.65 6.18 -23.29
C ILE A 300 14.59 6.70 -22.21
N THR A 301 14.31 7.91 -21.72
CA THR A 301 15.14 8.60 -20.72
C THR A 301 14.43 8.75 -19.39
N TRP A 302 13.10 8.74 -19.39
CA TRP A 302 12.29 8.89 -18.18
C TRP A 302 11.22 7.81 -18.10
N MET A 303 10.84 7.44 -16.88
CA MET A 303 9.78 6.49 -16.61
C MET A 303 8.87 7.00 -15.48
N ILE A 304 7.56 6.97 -15.71
CA ILE A 304 6.55 7.34 -14.72
C ILE A 304 5.96 6.05 -14.15
N SER A 305 6.18 5.83 -12.85
CA SER A 305 5.77 4.62 -12.14
C SER A 305 4.57 4.89 -11.24
N ARG A 306 3.50 4.09 -11.41
CA ARG A 306 2.23 4.19 -10.67
C ARG A 306 1.81 2.84 -10.10
N ARG A 307 1.02 2.83 -9.02
CA ARG A 307 0.37 1.64 -8.47
C ARG A 307 -1.06 1.52 -8.99
N ALA A 308 -1.55 0.32 -9.21
CA ALA A 308 -2.94 0.06 -9.57
C ALA A 308 -3.94 0.41 -8.45
N ARG A 309 -3.51 0.47 -7.18
CA ARG A 309 -4.38 0.95 -6.08
C ARG A 309 -4.64 2.47 -6.07
N ASP A 310 -3.93 3.22 -6.90
CA ASP A 310 -4.09 4.67 -7.02
C ASP A 310 -5.31 5.03 -7.85
N LEU A 311 -6.42 5.38 -7.20
CA LEU A 311 -7.64 5.74 -7.93
C LEU A 311 -7.52 7.09 -8.64
N GLY A 312 -6.47 7.86 -8.34
CA GLY A 312 -6.13 9.06 -9.10
C GLY A 312 -5.96 8.77 -10.59
N LEU A 313 -5.53 7.56 -10.96
CA LEU A 313 -5.36 7.11 -12.35
C LEU A 313 -6.67 7.09 -13.16
N LEU A 314 -7.84 7.08 -12.50
CA LEU A 314 -9.14 7.20 -13.20
C LEU A 314 -9.46 8.63 -13.62
N GLY A 315 -8.80 9.62 -13.00
CA GLY A 315 -9.00 11.04 -13.28
C GLY A 315 -8.35 11.47 -14.60
N ARG A 316 -8.82 12.61 -15.14
CA ARG A 316 -8.36 13.17 -16.42
C ARG A 316 -6.84 13.41 -16.51
N ASP A 317 -6.23 13.85 -15.42
CA ASP A 317 -4.80 14.15 -15.33
C ASP A 317 -4.03 13.08 -14.53
N GLY A 318 -4.70 11.98 -14.17
CA GLY A 318 -4.27 11.06 -13.12
C GLY A 318 -2.99 10.29 -13.42
N VAL A 319 -2.89 9.74 -14.63
CA VAL A 319 -1.76 8.89 -15.00
C VAL A 319 -0.53 9.72 -15.34
N LEU A 320 -0.72 10.83 -16.06
CA LEU A 320 0.34 11.66 -16.64
C LEU A 320 0.11 13.14 -16.30
N ASP A 321 0.66 13.59 -15.17
CA ASP A 321 0.62 14.99 -14.78
C ASP A 321 1.77 15.77 -15.45
N ILE A 322 1.45 16.42 -16.57
CA ILE A 322 2.43 17.16 -17.37
C ILE A 322 3.15 18.24 -16.57
N ASN A 323 2.50 18.85 -15.58
CA ASN A 323 3.07 19.91 -14.77
C ASN A 323 4.18 19.38 -13.84
N SER A 324 3.91 18.27 -13.17
CA SER A 324 4.88 17.59 -12.31
C SER A 324 6.06 17.07 -13.13
N LEU A 325 5.80 16.50 -14.32
CA LEU A 325 6.85 16.06 -15.25
C LEU A 325 7.71 17.23 -15.75
N SER A 326 7.10 18.36 -16.12
CA SER A 326 7.84 19.54 -16.58
C SER A 326 8.75 20.10 -15.48
N TYR A 327 8.26 20.12 -14.24
CA TYR A 327 9.05 20.52 -13.09
C TYR A 327 10.20 19.54 -12.81
N ALA A 328 9.95 18.24 -12.92
CA ALA A 328 10.98 17.21 -12.78
C ALA A 328 12.12 17.41 -13.80
N LEU A 329 11.78 17.66 -15.06
CA LEU A 329 12.75 17.94 -16.13
C LEU A 329 13.55 19.21 -15.85
N TYR A 330 12.88 20.30 -15.45
CA TYR A 330 13.53 21.55 -15.08
C TYR A 330 14.50 21.37 -13.91
N TYR A 331 14.05 20.71 -12.85
CA TYR A 331 14.84 20.55 -11.65
C TYR A 331 16.07 19.68 -11.93
N HIS A 332 15.91 18.62 -12.70
CA HIS A 332 17.02 17.79 -13.16
C HIS A 332 18.00 18.62 -14.02
N LYS A 333 17.55 19.27 -15.11
CA LYS A 333 18.48 19.94 -16.04
C LYS A 333 19.15 21.20 -15.46
N GLU A 334 18.43 22.04 -14.71
CA GLU A 334 18.89 23.39 -14.33
C GLU A 334 19.32 23.53 -12.87
N ARG A 335 18.72 22.75 -11.95
CA ARG A 335 18.92 22.95 -10.50
C ARG A 335 19.85 21.91 -9.90
N SER A 336 19.62 20.64 -10.22
CA SER A 336 20.30 19.52 -9.62
C SER A 336 20.32 18.35 -10.61
N PRO A 337 21.32 18.31 -11.53
CA PRO A 337 21.51 17.24 -12.53
C PRO A 337 21.63 15.83 -11.95
N ASP A 338 22.00 15.72 -10.67
CA ASP A 338 22.09 14.43 -10.00
C ASP A 338 20.72 13.89 -9.58
N THR A 339 19.66 14.71 -9.59
CA THR A 339 18.29 14.30 -9.23
C THR A 339 17.80 13.23 -10.18
N ASN A 340 17.68 12.00 -9.70
CA ASN A 340 17.33 10.84 -10.53
C ASN A 340 15.95 10.27 -10.22
N MET A 341 15.30 10.78 -9.18
CA MET A 341 14.00 10.33 -8.73
C MET A 341 13.16 11.49 -8.22
N ILE A 342 11.87 11.46 -8.56
CA ILE A 342 10.88 12.38 -8.06
C ILE A 342 9.79 11.56 -7.38
N ILE A 343 9.45 11.93 -6.15
CA ILE A 343 8.44 11.27 -5.32
C ILE A 343 7.27 12.23 -5.18
N GLU A 344 6.06 11.79 -5.50
CA GLU A 344 4.85 12.56 -5.17
C GLU A 344 4.29 12.15 -3.80
N ALA A 345 3.96 13.14 -2.99
CA ALA A 345 3.51 12.97 -1.62
C ALA A 345 2.23 13.74 -1.31
N ALA A 346 1.41 13.15 -0.44
CA ALA A 346 0.30 13.82 0.20
C ALA A 346 0.75 14.44 1.53
N LEU A 347 0.39 15.72 1.71
CA LEU A 347 0.56 16.42 2.97
C LEU A 347 -0.65 16.13 3.86
N THR A 348 -0.44 15.49 5.00
CA THR A 348 -1.48 15.09 5.93
C THR A 348 -1.17 15.56 7.35
N ASN A 349 -2.20 15.93 8.10
CA ASN A 349 -2.10 16.22 9.53
C ASN A 349 -2.26 14.94 10.38
N SER A 350 -2.55 13.81 9.74
CA SER A 350 -2.83 12.53 10.38
C SER A 350 -1.89 11.45 9.87
N LEU A 351 -1.38 10.62 10.79
CA LEU A 351 -0.63 9.41 10.44
C LEU A 351 -1.51 8.35 9.77
N LEU A 352 -2.83 8.49 9.81
CA LEU A 352 -3.73 7.49 9.23
C LEU A 352 -3.37 7.22 7.77
N LEU A 353 -3.23 8.27 6.96
CA LEU A 353 -2.89 8.10 5.55
C LEU A 353 -1.51 7.43 5.37
N SER A 354 -0.48 7.90 6.10
CA SER A 354 0.86 7.29 6.06
C SER A 354 0.88 5.82 6.49
N ARG A 355 0.07 5.45 7.50
CA ARG A 355 -0.04 4.06 7.96
C ARG A 355 -0.76 3.19 6.94
N VAL A 356 -1.86 3.67 6.37
CA VAL A 356 -2.65 2.89 5.40
C VAL A 356 -1.85 2.73 4.09
N LEU A 357 -1.06 3.73 3.69
CA LEU A 357 -0.15 3.63 2.55
C LEU A 357 1.17 2.90 2.86
N ASP A 358 1.41 2.57 4.13
CA ASP A 358 2.69 2.08 4.64
C ASP A 358 3.89 2.92 4.16
N SER A 359 3.73 4.24 4.21
CA SER A 359 4.67 5.22 3.64
C SER A 359 4.80 6.48 4.48
N PHE A 360 6.03 6.79 4.87
CA PHE A 360 6.43 7.95 5.65
C PHE A 360 7.64 8.59 5.00
N ILE A 361 7.57 9.88 4.71
CA ILE A 361 8.67 10.57 4.03
C ILE A 361 9.45 11.42 5.02
N MET A 362 10.77 11.23 5.03
CA MET A 362 11.72 11.89 5.91
C MET A 362 12.98 12.27 5.15
N SER A 363 13.72 13.27 5.62
CA SER A 363 15.02 13.59 5.06
C SER A 363 16.14 12.96 5.88
N ARG A 364 16.93 12.10 5.26
CA ARG A 364 18.17 11.62 5.84
C ARG A 364 19.23 12.71 5.74
N ARG A 365 19.91 13.00 6.85
CA ARG A 365 21.13 13.81 6.83
C ARG A 365 22.28 12.98 6.30
N LEU A 366 22.91 13.42 5.21
CA LEU A 366 24.10 12.76 4.71
C LEU A 366 25.32 13.22 5.51
N ASP A 367 26.02 12.27 6.12
CA ASP A 367 27.32 12.56 6.72
C ASP A 367 28.30 12.92 5.60
N ALA A 368 28.91 14.10 5.69
CA ALA A 368 29.84 14.60 4.67
C ALA A 368 30.99 13.61 4.40
N ALA A 369 31.44 12.90 5.45
CA ALA A 369 32.46 11.86 5.35
C ALA A 369 31.98 10.60 4.60
N ALA A 370 30.76 10.14 4.85
CA ALA A 370 30.18 8.98 4.18
C ALA A 370 29.86 9.26 2.69
N SER A 371 29.45 10.50 2.40
CA SER A 371 29.15 10.96 1.03
C SER A 371 30.42 11.01 0.17
N ALA A 372 31.53 11.50 0.74
CA ALA A 372 32.82 11.51 0.06
C ALA A 372 33.33 10.09 -0.23
N ALA A 373 33.13 9.14 0.70
CA ALA A 373 33.50 7.74 0.53
C ALA A 373 32.66 7.01 -0.52
N ALA A 374 31.34 7.24 -0.56
CA ALA A 374 30.44 6.65 -1.55
C ALA A 374 30.76 7.13 -2.97
N ASN A 375 31.01 8.44 -3.14
CA ASN A 375 31.38 9.03 -4.43
C ASN A 375 32.76 8.52 -4.91
N ALA A 376 33.73 8.36 -3.99
CA ALA A 376 35.02 7.78 -4.30
C ALA A 376 34.90 6.29 -4.73
N ALA A 377 34.03 5.52 -4.08
CA ALA A 377 33.77 4.12 -4.42
C ALA A 377 33.07 3.94 -5.78
N SER A 378 32.19 4.87 -6.18
CA SER A 378 31.60 4.86 -7.52
C SER A 378 32.57 5.31 -8.62
N ALA A 379 33.50 6.20 -8.30
CA ALA A 379 34.53 6.67 -9.24
C ALA A 379 35.69 5.67 -9.41
N GLY A 380 35.91 4.79 -8.43
CA GLY A 380 37.08 3.89 -8.35
C GLY A 380 37.03 2.60 -9.19
N THR A 381 36.09 2.42 -10.12
CA THR A 381 36.02 1.17 -10.93
C THR A 381 37.03 1.15 -12.10
N SER A 382 38.12 1.90 -12.01
CA SER A 382 39.28 1.77 -12.88
C SER A 382 40.58 1.90 -12.07
N ALA A 383 41.30 0.78 -11.99
CA ALA A 383 42.69 0.59 -11.52
C ALA A 383 42.96 0.48 -10.01
N GLY A 384 43.20 -0.76 -9.57
CA GLY A 384 44.50 -1.20 -9.04
C GLY A 384 44.97 -0.73 -7.65
N SER A 385 45.23 -1.72 -6.80
CA SER A 385 46.17 -1.74 -5.67
C SER A 385 45.64 -1.42 -4.26
N SER A 386 45.94 -2.36 -3.38
CA SER A 386 45.81 -2.41 -1.93
C SER A 386 46.57 -1.30 -1.19
N ASP A 387 46.00 -0.71 -0.14
CA ASP A 387 46.49 -0.90 1.25
C ASP A 387 45.56 -0.29 2.33
N SER A 388 45.72 -0.82 3.54
CA SER A 388 45.11 -0.63 4.87
C SER A 388 44.22 0.60 5.20
N LEU A 389 43.16 0.37 5.99
CA LEU A 389 42.52 1.41 6.82
C LEU A 389 42.15 0.91 8.24
N VAL A 390 42.62 1.67 9.23
CA VAL A 390 42.27 1.61 10.66
C VAL A 390 41.02 2.46 10.90
N ALA A 391 40.05 1.95 11.67
CA ALA A 391 38.80 2.63 12.00
C ALA A 391 38.94 3.53 13.26
N PRO A 392 38.34 4.74 13.31
CA PRO A 392 38.22 5.49 14.55
C PRO A 392 36.84 5.28 15.22
N ARG A 393 36.88 5.15 16.56
CA ARG A 393 35.72 5.18 17.47
C ARG A 393 35.11 6.58 17.54
N ALA A 394 33.78 6.66 17.58
CA ALA A 394 33.02 7.88 17.78
C ALA A 394 32.52 7.98 19.24
N ASP A 395 32.95 9.03 19.94
CA ASP A 395 32.33 9.47 21.20
C ASP A 395 31.26 10.53 20.89
N SER A 396 30.06 10.31 21.44
CA SER A 396 28.87 11.15 21.27
C SER A 396 28.65 12.01 22.52
N VAL A 397 28.73 13.33 22.35
CA VAL A 397 28.22 14.31 23.30
C VAL A 397 27.41 15.35 22.52
N TYR A 398 26.09 15.29 22.64
CA TYR A 398 25.18 16.34 22.16
C TYR A 398 25.11 17.49 23.16
N PRO A 399 25.15 18.76 22.71
CA PRO A 399 24.56 19.85 23.47
C PRO A 399 23.21 20.25 22.86
N SER A 400 22.16 20.24 23.68
CA SER A 400 20.86 20.84 23.39
C SER A 400 21.00 22.35 23.21
N ARG A 401 20.71 22.87 22.01
CA ARG A 401 20.71 24.31 21.75
C ARG A 401 19.33 24.89 22.03
N ARG A 402 19.18 25.52 23.19
CA ARG A 402 18.04 26.36 23.57
C ARG A 402 18.23 27.73 22.93
N THR A 403 17.37 28.11 21.98
CA THR A 403 17.35 29.45 21.39
C THR A 403 16.74 30.44 22.38
N THR A 404 17.59 31.28 22.98
CA THR A 404 17.18 32.52 23.65
C THR A 404 17.12 33.65 22.63
N ILE A 405 15.96 34.28 22.53
CA ILE A 405 15.73 35.53 21.80
C ILE A 405 16.38 36.65 22.62
N GLY A 406 17.33 37.38 22.01
CA GLY A 406 18.00 38.52 22.62
C GLY A 406 18.49 39.49 21.54
N ASP A 407 18.13 40.76 21.73
CA ASP A 407 18.26 41.89 20.81
C ASP A 407 19.68 42.23 20.35
N GLY A 408 19.75 42.67 19.09
CA GLY A 408 20.48 43.88 18.66
C GLY A 408 21.98 43.99 18.96
N SER A 409 22.81 43.51 18.03
CA SER A 409 24.02 44.25 17.57
C SER A 409 24.62 43.56 16.35
N GLY A 410 25.10 44.35 15.39
CA GLY A 410 25.61 43.87 14.11
C GLY A 410 26.78 42.90 14.27
N VAL A 411 26.57 41.66 13.82
CA VAL A 411 27.60 40.63 13.74
C VAL A 411 27.69 40.21 12.27
N HIS A 412 28.88 40.38 11.70
CA HIS A 412 29.26 39.79 10.42
C HIS A 412 28.86 38.31 10.41
N HIS A 413 27.88 37.94 9.60
CA HIS A 413 27.53 36.54 9.40
C HIS A 413 28.77 35.84 8.80
N PRO A 414 29.36 34.84 9.48
CA PRO A 414 30.35 34.00 8.84
C PRO A 414 29.71 33.37 7.60
N PRO A 415 30.46 33.14 6.51
CA PRO A 415 29.92 32.54 5.30
C PRO A 415 29.21 31.24 5.69
N MET A 416 27.89 31.21 5.49
CA MET A 416 27.06 30.05 5.78
C MET A 416 27.69 28.87 5.04
N ALA A 417 28.23 27.91 5.79
CA ALA A 417 28.63 26.64 5.21
C ALA A 417 27.44 26.10 4.40
N PRO A 418 27.65 25.64 3.15
CA PRO A 418 26.56 25.17 2.32
C PRO A 418 25.77 24.12 3.11
N PRO A 419 24.43 24.21 3.15
CA PRO A 419 23.62 23.27 3.89
C PRO A 419 23.97 21.86 3.45
N LEU A 420 24.27 20.98 4.42
CA LEU A 420 24.59 19.59 4.15
C LEU A 420 23.46 18.97 3.30
N PRO A 421 23.79 18.18 2.27
CA PRO A 421 22.78 17.61 1.40
C PRO A 421 21.89 16.66 2.22
N TYR A 422 20.59 16.94 2.22
CA TYR A 422 19.60 16.03 2.76
C TYR A 422 19.05 15.19 1.62
N GLN A 423 18.95 13.89 1.84
CA GLN A 423 18.33 12.97 0.90
C GLN A 423 16.90 12.68 1.37
N VAL A 424 15.92 12.86 0.48
CA VAL A 424 14.55 12.45 0.77
C VAL A 424 14.44 10.94 0.66
N VAL A 425 13.97 10.31 1.74
CA VAL A 425 13.78 8.87 1.88
C VAL A 425 12.33 8.59 2.26
N GLU A 426 11.77 7.59 1.61
CA GLU A 426 10.48 6.99 1.95
C GLU A 426 10.71 5.74 2.81
N LEU A 427 10.06 5.69 3.97
CA LEU A 427 10.12 4.63 4.96
C LEU A 427 8.78 3.91 5.05
N CYS A 428 8.81 2.62 5.29
CA CYS A 428 7.62 1.84 5.61
C CYS A 428 7.36 1.85 7.12
N GLY A 429 6.15 1.51 7.54
CA GLY A 429 5.77 1.41 8.94
C GLY A 429 6.60 0.40 9.73
N THR A 430 7.10 -0.65 9.07
CA THR A 430 8.04 -1.61 9.66
C THR A 430 9.39 -0.97 10.02
N ASP A 431 9.84 0.03 9.28
CA ASP A 431 11.05 0.82 9.60
C ASP A 431 10.84 1.70 10.84
N LEU A 432 9.58 2.04 11.15
CA LEU A 432 9.18 2.91 12.27
C LEU A 432 8.70 2.14 13.51
N SER A 433 8.89 0.83 13.49
CA SER A 433 8.29 -0.07 14.47
C SER A 433 8.94 -0.01 15.85
N THR A 434 10.14 0.56 15.98
CA THR A 434 10.89 0.64 17.24
C THR A 434 10.58 1.91 18.05
N PRO A 435 10.79 1.90 19.39
CA PRO A 435 10.55 3.08 20.21
C PRO A 435 11.35 4.32 19.78
N ALA A 436 12.60 4.14 19.33
CA ALA A 436 13.45 5.24 18.87
C ALA A 436 12.83 5.92 17.63
N MET A 437 12.45 5.15 16.62
CA MET A 437 11.83 5.69 15.42
C MET A 437 10.43 6.28 15.66
N ARG A 438 9.67 5.74 16.62
CA ARG A 438 8.40 6.34 17.04
C ARG A 438 8.58 7.69 17.72
N ALA A 439 9.64 7.88 18.51
CA ALA A 439 9.96 9.18 19.09
C ALA A 439 10.27 10.20 17.99
N VAL A 440 11.09 9.82 17.01
CA VAL A 440 11.36 10.64 15.82
C VAL A 440 10.05 10.99 15.10
N LEU A 441 9.18 10.01 14.84
CA LEU A 441 7.90 10.28 14.19
C LEU A 441 7.00 11.22 15.02
N SER A 442 6.96 11.06 16.35
CA SER A 442 6.21 11.92 17.26
C SER A 442 6.69 13.37 17.22
N ASP A 443 8.00 13.59 17.14
CA ASP A 443 8.57 14.93 17.01
C ASP A 443 8.11 15.60 15.71
N TYR A 444 8.02 14.84 14.61
CA TYR A 444 7.55 15.34 13.32
C TYR A 444 6.05 15.62 13.32
N GLN A 445 5.26 14.77 13.97
CA GLN A 445 3.85 15.03 14.19
C GLN A 445 3.65 16.33 14.99
N GLY A 446 4.51 16.60 15.97
CA GLY A 446 4.51 17.84 16.74
C GLY A 446 4.73 19.10 15.89
N MET A 447 5.39 18.97 14.72
CA MET A 447 5.54 20.06 13.74
C MET A 447 4.27 20.27 12.88
N GLY A 448 3.26 19.43 13.04
CA GLY A 448 1.94 19.58 12.41
C GLY A 448 1.87 19.19 10.94
N ARG A 449 2.87 18.48 10.40
CA ARG A 449 2.92 18.06 9.00
C ARG A 449 3.58 16.71 8.85
N VAL A 450 2.81 15.71 8.38
CA VAL A 450 3.33 14.39 8.00
C VAL A 450 3.17 14.23 6.50
N LEU A 451 4.16 13.63 5.86
CA LEU A 451 4.16 13.37 4.43
C LEU A 451 4.04 11.87 4.19
N ALA A 452 3.03 11.50 3.42
CA ALA A 452 2.81 10.13 2.95
C ALA A 452 3.17 10.06 1.47
N GLY A 453 4.04 9.14 1.09
CA GLY A 453 4.31 8.84 -0.31
C GLY A 453 3.11 8.14 -0.93
N LEU A 454 2.77 8.54 -2.16
CA LEU A 454 1.62 7.97 -2.88
C LEU A 454 2.00 6.75 -3.73
N GLY A 455 3.23 6.23 -3.60
CA GLY A 455 3.74 5.20 -4.51
C GLY A 455 3.86 5.69 -5.96
N ARG A 456 4.03 6.99 -6.14
CA ARG A 456 4.09 7.72 -7.41
C ARG A 456 5.51 8.22 -7.62
N TYR A 457 6.19 7.66 -8.63
CA TYR A 457 7.59 7.99 -8.91
C TYR A 457 7.77 8.44 -10.35
N THR A 458 8.65 9.41 -10.56
CA THR A 458 9.22 9.72 -11.89
C THR A 458 10.72 9.47 -11.81
N LEU A 459 11.22 8.58 -12.66
CA LEU A 459 12.58 8.02 -12.58
C LEU A 459 13.37 8.36 -13.84
N HIS A 460 14.58 8.87 -13.67
CA HIS A 460 15.52 9.09 -14.76
C HIS A 460 16.26 7.79 -15.07
N ILE A 461 15.93 7.16 -16.19
CA ILE A 461 16.40 5.81 -16.54
C ILE A 461 17.93 5.69 -16.62
N PRO A 462 18.66 6.61 -17.29
CA PRO A 462 20.12 6.54 -17.35
C PRO A 462 20.79 6.57 -15.97
N SER A 463 20.24 7.32 -15.01
CA SER A 463 20.78 7.39 -13.64
C SER A 463 20.36 6.22 -12.77
N ILE A 464 19.18 5.65 -12.99
CA ILE A 464 18.65 4.52 -12.20
C ILE A 464 19.19 3.18 -12.69
N LYS A 465 19.54 3.05 -13.97
CA LYS A 465 20.13 1.83 -14.52
C LYS A 465 21.36 1.34 -13.74
N PRO A 466 22.41 2.15 -13.48
CA PRO A 466 23.56 1.69 -12.69
C PRO A 466 23.21 1.41 -11.22
N LEU A 467 22.16 2.03 -10.68
CA LEU A 467 21.64 1.69 -9.34
C LEU A 467 21.04 0.28 -9.33
N LEU A 468 20.35 -0.13 -10.39
CA LEU A 468 19.69 -1.44 -10.47
C LEU A 468 20.59 -2.55 -11.05
N ALA A 469 21.57 -2.24 -11.88
CA ALA A 469 22.30 -3.19 -12.73
C ALA A 469 23.26 -4.18 -12.02
N GLY A 470 23.22 -4.34 -10.69
CA GLY A 470 24.08 -5.33 -10.04
C GLY A 470 24.04 -5.41 -8.52
N ARG A 471 23.03 -4.83 -7.87
CA ARG A 471 22.99 -4.74 -6.41
C ARG A 471 21.59 -4.95 -5.87
N LEU A 472 21.25 -6.19 -5.51
CA LEU A 472 20.11 -6.46 -4.62
C LEU A 472 20.23 -5.68 -3.30
N SER A 473 21.44 -5.28 -2.91
CA SER A 473 21.71 -4.46 -1.73
C SER A 473 21.09 -3.06 -1.77
N VAL A 474 20.57 -2.62 -2.92
CA VAL A 474 19.82 -1.35 -3.02
C VAL A 474 18.44 -1.47 -2.37
N LEU A 475 17.87 -2.67 -2.37
CA LEU A 475 16.64 -2.96 -1.63
C LEU A 475 16.98 -3.53 -0.26
N ARG A 476 16.11 -3.28 0.71
CA ARG A 476 16.28 -3.74 2.09
C ARG A 476 15.17 -4.77 2.34
N PRO A 477 15.45 -6.08 2.23
CA PRO A 477 14.44 -7.09 2.46
C PRO A 477 13.82 -6.91 3.85
N LYS A 478 12.50 -6.75 3.87
CA LYS A 478 11.70 -6.61 5.07
C LYS A 478 11.08 -7.95 5.40
N LEU A 479 11.14 -8.30 6.66
CA LEU A 479 10.57 -9.53 7.17
C LEU A 479 9.18 -9.27 7.74
N GLY A 480 8.19 -10.02 7.29
CA GLY A 480 6.82 -9.99 7.79
C GLY A 480 6.37 -11.36 8.29
N LEU A 481 5.36 -11.40 9.16
CA LEU A 481 4.67 -12.63 9.52
C LEU A 481 3.26 -12.58 8.94
N VAL A 482 2.88 -13.64 8.22
CA VAL A 482 1.52 -13.87 7.72
C VAL A 482 1.18 -15.31 8.07
N ASP A 483 0.09 -15.53 8.79
CA ASP A 483 -0.34 -16.85 9.27
C ASP A 483 0.79 -17.64 9.98
N ASP A 484 1.53 -16.95 10.84
CA ASP A 484 2.71 -17.45 11.57
C ASP A 484 3.89 -17.90 10.69
N LEU A 485 3.84 -17.64 9.39
CA LEU A 485 4.93 -17.89 8.45
C LEU A 485 5.71 -16.60 8.15
N LEU A 486 7.03 -16.74 8.05
CA LEU A 486 7.94 -15.68 7.66
C LEU A 486 7.82 -15.42 6.15
N HIS A 487 7.55 -14.17 5.79
CA HIS A 487 7.58 -13.69 4.42
C HIS A 487 8.65 -12.62 4.25
N ILE A 488 9.26 -12.61 3.06
CA ILE A 488 10.22 -11.60 2.64
C ILE A 488 9.50 -10.65 1.69
N ARG A 489 9.65 -9.34 1.93
CA ARG A 489 9.12 -8.28 1.06
C ARG A 489 10.21 -7.29 0.73
N MET A 490 10.16 -6.74 -0.47
CA MET A 490 11.07 -5.74 -0.99
C MET A 490 10.23 -4.60 -1.53
N GLU A 491 10.43 -3.38 -1.01
CA GLU A 491 9.59 -2.25 -1.37
C GLU A 491 10.36 -1.27 -2.25
N LEU A 492 9.67 -0.68 -3.23
CA LEU A 492 10.27 0.33 -4.10
C LEU A 492 10.78 1.53 -3.28
N ALA A 493 10.11 1.85 -2.17
CA ALA A 493 10.54 2.87 -1.23
C ALA A 493 12.01 2.70 -0.79
N ASP A 494 12.53 1.47 -0.72
CA ASP A 494 13.92 1.22 -0.32
C ASP A 494 14.93 1.79 -1.32
N LEU A 495 14.58 1.90 -2.60
CA LEU A 495 15.41 2.57 -3.61
C LEU A 495 15.69 4.03 -3.24
N THR A 496 14.75 4.71 -2.57
CA THR A 496 14.91 6.11 -2.15
C THR A 496 16.02 6.29 -1.11
N SER A 497 16.40 5.20 -0.43
CA SER A 497 17.46 5.18 0.60
C SER A 497 18.86 4.87 0.05
N ALA A 498 18.95 4.49 -1.23
CA ALA A 498 20.20 4.12 -1.87
C ALA A 498 21.22 5.28 -1.81
N PRO A 499 22.52 5.03 -1.60
CA PRO A 499 23.51 6.11 -1.46
C PRO A 499 23.54 7.11 -2.62
N ASN A 500 23.27 6.64 -3.85
CA ASN A 500 23.27 7.49 -5.05
C ASN A 500 21.84 7.87 -5.51
N ALA A 501 20.81 7.60 -4.71
CA ALA A 501 19.47 8.10 -4.99
C ALA A 501 19.39 9.58 -4.57
N GLN A 502 19.03 10.43 -5.51
CA GLN A 502 18.81 11.86 -5.28
C GLN A 502 17.37 12.16 -5.62
N SER A 503 16.58 12.29 -4.56
CA SER A 503 15.13 12.37 -4.61
C SER A 503 14.65 13.81 -4.45
N LEU A 504 13.79 14.26 -5.36
CA LEU A 504 12.99 15.47 -5.22
C LEU A 504 11.59 15.11 -4.74
N LEU A 505 11.07 15.86 -3.77
CA LEU A 505 9.72 15.65 -3.25
C LEU A 505 8.75 16.70 -3.79
N LEU A 506 7.70 16.23 -4.47
CA LEU A 506 6.60 17.07 -4.97
C LEU A 506 5.33 16.80 -4.16
N GLN A 507 4.59 17.84 -3.83
CA GLN A 507 3.23 17.68 -3.32
C GLN A 507 2.34 17.21 -4.48
N ALA A 508 1.48 16.22 -4.28
CA ALA A 508 0.52 15.79 -5.30
C ALA A 508 -0.59 16.84 -5.53
N ARG A 509 -1.14 16.93 -6.75
CA ARG A 509 -2.19 17.91 -7.13
C ARG A 509 -3.56 17.66 -6.49
N SER A 510 -3.78 16.50 -5.89
CA SER A 510 -5.09 16.05 -5.41
C SER A 510 -4.98 15.07 -4.25
N ASP A 511 -5.91 15.18 -3.30
CA ASP A 511 -6.21 14.15 -2.30
C ASP A 511 -6.89 12.98 -3.03
N THR A 512 -6.09 12.25 -3.80
CA THR A 512 -6.58 11.18 -4.64
C THR A 512 -6.79 9.95 -3.77
N PRO A 513 -8.02 9.41 -3.75
CA PRO A 513 -8.30 8.25 -2.92
C PRO A 513 -7.45 7.08 -3.39
N GLN A 514 -7.08 6.24 -2.44
CA GLN A 514 -6.31 5.03 -2.65
C GLN A 514 -7.21 3.88 -2.23
N LEU A 515 -7.25 2.82 -3.02
CA LEU A 515 -8.09 1.66 -2.76
C LEU A 515 -7.29 0.64 -1.96
N LEU A 516 -7.27 0.83 -0.64
CA LEU A 516 -6.41 0.06 0.27
C LEU A 516 -7.25 -1.01 0.98
N VAL A 517 -8.42 -0.62 1.48
CA VAL A 517 -9.36 -1.52 2.16
C VAL A 517 -10.70 -1.56 1.45
N GLN A 518 -11.51 -2.57 1.77
CA GLN A 518 -12.91 -2.69 1.28
C GLN A 518 -13.76 -1.44 1.50
N ASP A 519 -13.45 -0.64 2.53
CA ASP A 519 -14.18 0.59 2.80
C ASP A 519 -13.90 1.71 1.79
N ASP A 520 -12.74 1.66 1.12
CA ASP A 520 -12.35 2.65 0.13
C ASP A 520 -13.02 2.41 -1.23
N VAL A 521 -13.69 1.27 -1.41
CA VAL A 521 -14.38 0.90 -2.66
C VAL A 521 -15.45 1.95 -3.01
N GLU A 522 -16.06 2.61 -2.01
CA GLU A 522 -17.01 3.71 -2.24
C GLU A 522 -16.42 4.88 -3.04
N ALA A 523 -15.11 5.13 -2.90
CA ALA A 523 -14.42 6.20 -3.62
C ALA A 523 -14.34 5.95 -5.14
N LEU A 524 -14.53 4.70 -5.59
CA LEU A 524 -14.63 4.37 -7.01
C LEU A 524 -15.89 4.97 -7.65
N LEU A 525 -17.01 5.06 -6.92
CA LEU A 525 -18.31 5.38 -7.49
C LEU A 525 -18.32 6.70 -8.30
N PRO A 526 -17.93 7.86 -7.75
CA PRO A 526 -17.91 9.10 -8.52
C PRO A 526 -16.90 9.08 -9.68
N LEU A 527 -15.79 8.35 -9.53
CA LEU A 527 -14.75 8.25 -10.56
C LEU A 527 -15.23 7.40 -11.75
N LEU A 528 -15.87 6.26 -11.49
CA LEU A 528 -16.45 5.40 -12.52
C LEU A 528 -17.61 6.08 -13.23
N GLN A 529 -18.47 6.80 -12.51
CA GLN A 529 -19.55 7.59 -13.11
C GLN A 529 -18.98 8.64 -14.07
N ALA A 530 -18.00 9.43 -13.62
CA ALA A 530 -17.37 10.44 -14.47
C ALA A 530 -16.68 9.85 -15.71
N GLN A 531 -16.05 8.66 -15.59
CA GLN A 531 -15.48 7.96 -16.74
C GLN A 531 -16.54 7.42 -17.70
N ASP A 532 -17.57 6.77 -17.17
CA ASP A 532 -18.60 6.13 -17.98
C ASP A 532 -19.48 7.16 -18.69
N GLU A 533 -19.69 8.35 -18.10
CA GLU A 533 -20.36 9.50 -18.74
C GLU A 533 -19.50 10.15 -19.84
N ASN A 534 -18.18 9.95 -19.83
CA ASN A 534 -17.30 10.51 -20.84
C ASN A 534 -17.44 9.77 -22.18
N HIS A 535 -18.06 10.43 -23.16
CA HIS A 535 -18.28 9.90 -24.50
C HIS A 535 -17.00 9.46 -25.22
N TYR A 536 -15.89 10.18 -25.04
CA TYR A 536 -14.59 9.79 -25.64
C TYR A 536 -14.07 8.48 -25.05
N PHE A 537 -14.25 8.29 -23.74
CA PHE A 537 -13.88 7.04 -23.07
C PHE A 537 -14.72 5.86 -23.57
N ARG A 538 -16.04 6.02 -23.65
CA ARG A 538 -16.92 4.97 -24.21
C ARG A 538 -16.52 4.61 -25.64
N ASN A 539 -16.28 5.61 -26.49
CA ASN A 539 -15.91 5.40 -27.87
C ASN A 539 -14.57 4.68 -28.01
N LEU A 540 -13.57 5.05 -27.21
CA LEU A 540 -12.28 4.37 -27.18
C LEU A 540 -12.44 2.90 -26.79
N VAL A 541 -13.17 2.61 -25.71
CA VAL A 541 -13.39 1.22 -25.24
C VAL A 541 -14.16 0.41 -26.28
N GLN A 542 -15.19 0.98 -26.91
CA GLN A 542 -16.01 0.31 -27.92
C GLN A 542 -15.25 0.05 -29.22
N SER A 543 -14.45 1.00 -29.71
CA SER A 543 -13.66 0.85 -30.93
C SER A 543 -12.49 -0.12 -30.75
N SER A 544 -11.96 -0.21 -29.53
CA SER A 544 -10.86 -1.08 -29.15
C SER A 544 -11.29 -2.53 -28.97
N ARG A 545 -12.56 -2.79 -28.65
CA ARG A 545 -13.07 -4.13 -28.40
C ARG A 545 -13.07 -4.97 -29.67
N VAL A 546 -12.36 -6.10 -29.66
CA VAL A 546 -12.49 -7.14 -30.68
C VAL A 546 -13.91 -7.69 -30.61
N GLN A 547 -14.64 -7.64 -31.72
CA GLN A 547 -15.91 -8.33 -31.83
C GLN A 547 -15.60 -9.83 -31.84
N GLU A 548 -15.58 -10.46 -30.66
CA GLU A 548 -15.56 -11.90 -30.51
C GLU A 548 -16.66 -12.45 -31.42
N GLY A 549 -16.24 -13.17 -32.46
CA GLY A 549 -17.01 -13.39 -33.68
C GLY A 549 -18.48 -13.63 -33.36
N ARG A 550 -19.32 -12.68 -33.77
CA ARG A 550 -20.72 -12.96 -34.04
C ARG A 550 -20.69 -14.14 -34.98
N LYS A 551 -20.86 -15.37 -34.46
CA LYS A 551 -20.88 -16.61 -35.24
C LYS A 551 -21.82 -16.30 -36.38
N VAL A 552 -21.25 -16.12 -37.58
CA VAL A 552 -22.02 -16.00 -38.79
C VAL A 552 -22.62 -17.38 -38.92
N VAL A 553 -23.83 -17.55 -38.39
CA VAL A 553 -24.64 -18.73 -38.64
C VAL A 553 -24.75 -18.79 -40.16
N PRO A 554 -24.18 -19.80 -40.82
CA PRO A 554 -24.28 -19.92 -42.27
C PRO A 554 -25.77 -19.93 -42.62
N GLY A 555 -26.15 -19.00 -43.50
CA GLY A 555 -27.54 -18.62 -43.71
C GLY A 555 -28.47 -19.79 -43.96
N GLY A 556 -29.51 -19.89 -43.11
CA GLY A 556 -30.77 -20.46 -43.52
C GLY A 556 -31.39 -19.56 -44.58
N MET A 557 -31.37 -20.03 -45.82
CA MET A 557 -32.15 -19.53 -46.95
C MET A 557 -33.57 -19.14 -46.50
N ARG A 558 -33.94 -17.87 -46.63
CA ARG A 558 -35.34 -17.47 -46.78
C ARG A 558 -35.49 -16.45 -47.91
N PRO A 559 -36.42 -16.68 -48.85
CA PRO A 559 -36.63 -15.83 -50.00
C PRO A 559 -37.61 -14.70 -49.69
N GLY A 560 -37.39 -13.56 -50.34
CA GLY A 560 -38.43 -12.71 -50.93
C GLY A 560 -39.31 -11.90 -49.97
N GLY A 561 -39.13 -10.58 -49.99
CA GLY A 561 -40.07 -9.65 -49.39
C GLY A 561 -39.64 -8.20 -49.58
N ASP A 562 -39.98 -7.66 -50.75
CA ASP A 562 -39.90 -6.23 -51.07
C ASP A 562 -40.69 -5.39 -50.06
N GLY A 563 -40.15 -4.22 -49.70
CA GLY A 563 -40.85 -3.29 -48.83
C GLY A 563 -40.04 -2.06 -48.46
N SER A 564 -40.15 -1.04 -49.32
CA SER A 564 -39.68 0.33 -49.09
C SER A 564 -40.15 0.91 -47.75
N SER A 565 -39.28 1.62 -47.04
CA SER A 565 -39.66 2.92 -46.44
C SER A 565 -38.44 3.70 -45.96
N THR A 566 -38.30 4.87 -46.57
CA THR A 566 -37.58 6.04 -46.09
C THR A 566 -38.23 6.59 -44.82
N SER A 567 -37.48 6.79 -43.73
CA SER A 567 -37.88 7.68 -42.65
C SER A 567 -36.75 8.63 -42.29
N ARG A 568 -36.79 9.83 -42.89
CA ARG A 568 -36.15 11.04 -42.35
C ARG A 568 -36.89 11.42 -41.07
N SER A 569 -36.17 11.51 -39.95
CA SER A 569 -36.67 12.13 -38.72
C SER A 569 -36.01 13.49 -38.57
N SER A 570 -36.84 14.52 -38.63
CA SER A 570 -36.55 15.95 -38.53
C SER A 570 -37.62 16.53 -37.61
N CYS A 571 -37.24 16.94 -36.40
CA CYS A 571 -37.93 17.90 -35.53
C CYS A 571 -37.22 17.87 -34.16
N ASN A 572 -37.15 18.91 -33.35
CA ASN A 572 -37.38 20.33 -33.51
C ASN A 572 -36.67 20.97 -32.32
N LYS A 573 -36.15 22.19 -32.54
CA LYS A 573 -35.89 23.15 -31.46
C LYS A 573 -37.18 23.37 -30.68
N ASN A 574 -37.09 23.38 -29.34
CA ASN A 574 -37.91 24.29 -28.55
C ASN A 574 -37.13 24.76 -27.33
N ASP A 575 -37.07 26.08 -27.30
CA ASP A 575 -36.56 27.01 -26.32
C ASP A 575 -37.59 27.11 -25.19
N VAL A 576 -37.19 26.94 -23.93
CA VAL A 576 -37.99 27.35 -22.76
C VAL A 576 -37.03 27.93 -21.73
N THR A 577 -37.11 29.25 -21.61
CA THR A 577 -36.58 30.07 -20.54
C THR A 577 -37.36 29.86 -19.24
N ALA A 578 -36.65 29.67 -18.13
CA ALA A 578 -37.18 29.93 -16.80
C ALA A 578 -36.05 30.41 -15.86
N PRO A 579 -36.29 31.46 -15.05
CA PRO A 579 -35.34 31.97 -14.07
C PRO A 579 -35.56 31.32 -12.70
N GLY A 580 -34.49 31.01 -11.95
CA GLY A 580 -34.65 30.47 -10.60
C GLY A 580 -33.34 30.29 -9.82
N GLY A 581 -33.08 31.24 -8.93
CA GLY A 581 -32.42 31.11 -7.63
C GLY A 581 -31.26 30.12 -7.43
N HIS A 582 -30.07 30.67 -7.24
CA HIS A 582 -28.96 29.97 -6.59
C HIS A 582 -29.29 29.68 -5.12
N SER A 583 -29.52 28.41 -4.78
CA SER A 583 -29.24 27.90 -3.43
C SER A 583 -27.92 27.15 -3.47
N GLU A 584 -26.95 27.59 -2.67
CA GLU A 584 -25.70 26.88 -2.43
C GLU A 584 -25.99 25.46 -1.94
N ASP A 585 -25.56 24.47 -2.72
CA ASP A 585 -25.57 23.06 -2.33
C ASP A 585 -24.66 22.86 -1.12
N ALA A 586 -25.28 22.83 0.06
CA ALA A 586 -24.63 22.40 1.29
C ALA A 586 -24.17 20.94 1.12
N LYS A 587 -22.85 20.72 1.10
CA LYS A 587 -22.25 19.39 1.21
C LYS A 587 -22.95 18.63 2.35
N PRO A 588 -23.36 17.36 2.15
CA PRO A 588 -23.98 16.57 3.21
C PRO A 588 -23.01 16.49 4.40
N ASP A 589 -23.47 17.00 5.53
CA ASP A 589 -22.72 17.03 6.78
C ASP A 589 -22.33 15.57 7.12
N PRO A 590 -21.04 15.24 7.27
CA PRO A 590 -20.65 13.84 7.41
C PRO A 590 -21.24 13.27 8.70
N LYS A 591 -21.69 12.01 8.67
CA LYS A 591 -22.39 11.38 9.80
C LYS A 591 -21.51 11.36 11.06
N ALA A 592 -22.14 11.52 12.23
CA ALA A 592 -21.51 11.33 13.54
C ALA A 592 -20.89 9.92 13.67
N GLN A 593 -19.65 9.83 14.14
CA GLN A 593 -18.92 8.57 14.29
C GLN A 593 -18.97 8.08 15.75
N ARG A 594 -19.01 6.75 15.92
CA ARG A 594 -18.81 6.09 17.22
C ARG A 594 -17.43 5.46 17.26
N ILE A 595 -16.59 5.89 18.19
CA ILE A 595 -15.20 5.44 18.34
C ILE A 595 -15.11 4.53 19.56
N VAL A 596 -14.78 3.24 19.38
CA VAL A 596 -14.63 2.30 20.52
C VAL A 596 -13.14 2.12 20.83
N VAL A 597 -12.75 2.28 22.10
CA VAL A 597 -11.38 2.13 22.59
C VAL A 597 -11.36 1.07 23.69
N PHE A 598 -10.55 0.02 23.51
CA PHE A 598 -10.36 -0.99 24.53
C PHE A 598 -9.27 -0.57 25.52
N VAL A 599 -9.64 -0.41 26.78
CA VAL A 599 -8.74 0.00 27.85
C VAL A 599 -8.42 -1.13 28.81
N VAL A 600 -7.14 -1.30 29.07
CA VAL A 600 -6.56 -2.22 30.06
C VAL A 600 -5.52 -1.45 30.88
N SER A 601 -5.11 -1.98 32.02
CA SER A 601 -4.14 -1.31 32.90
C SER A 601 -2.71 -1.41 32.35
N ASN A 602 -2.43 -0.73 31.24
CA ASN A 602 -1.11 -0.62 30.64
C ASN A 602 -0.88 0.77 30.01
N VAL A 603 0.35 1.01 29.55
CA VAL A 603 0.74 2.30 28.93
C VAL A 603 0.17 2.47 27.52
N VAL A 604 -0.23 1.38 26.86
CA VAL A 604 -0.77 1.42 25.48
C VAL A 604 -2.17 2.01 25.47
N SER A 605 -3.01 1.67 26.46
CA SER A 605 -4.37 2.21 26.58
C SER A 605 -4.39 3.73 26.77
N ALA A 606 -3.39 4.31 27.44
CA ALA A 606 -3.27 5.78 27.54
C ALA A 606 -3.03 6.43 26.16
N ALA A 607 -2.17 5.81 25.32
CA ALA A 607 -1.92 6.28 23.97
C ALA A 607 -3.15 6.10 23.06
N ALA A 608 -3.87 4.99 23.17
CA ALA A 608 -5.11 4.75 22.42
C ALA A 608 -6.21 5.75 22.78
N VAL A 609 -6.37 6.05 24.08
CA VAL A 609 -7.30 7.08 24.58
C VAL A 609 -6.91 8.47 24.08
N SER A 610 -5.61 8.79 24.07
CA SER A 610 -5.09 10.05 23.54
C SER A 610 -5.35 10.20 22.03
N MET A 611 -5.17 9.13 21.26
CA MET A 611 -5.49 9.11 19.83
C MET A 611 -7.00 9.28 19.59
N ALA A 612 -7.84 8.56 20.33
CA ALA A 612 -9.28 8.70 20.21
C ALA A 612 -9.75 10.11 20.56
N ALA A 613 -9.15 10.74 21.58
CA ALA A 613 -9.43 12.12 21.95
C ALA A 613 -9.03 13.11 20.85
N ALA A 614 -7.91 12.87 20.17
CA ALA A 614 -7.43 13.70 19.07
C ALA A 614 -8.26 13.58 17.79
N VAL A 615 -8.89 12.41 17.56
CA VAL A 615 -9.71 12.15 16.36
C VAL A 615 -11.18 12.53 16.55
N ALA A 616 -11.71 12.43 17.78
CA ALA A 616 -13.12 12.69 18.06
C ALA A 616 -13.50 14.17 17.93
N GLN A 617 -14.54 14.46 17.16
CA GLN A 617 -15.09 15.82 17.01
C GLN A 617 -16.08 16.17 18.14
N PRO A 618 -15.85 17.25 18.91
CA PRO A 618 -16.75 17.69 19.97
C PRO A 618 -18.17 17.97 19.48
N GLY A 619 -19.18 17.54 20.25
CA GLY A 619 -20.60 17.73 19.93
C GLY A 619 -21.14 16.85 18.80
N ARG A 620 -20.28 16.04 18.16
CA ARG A 620 -20.65 15.20 17.02
C ARG A 620 -20.35 13.73 17.26
N ASP A 621 -19.11 13.40 17.63
CA ASP A 621 -18.70 12.01 17.80
C ASP A 621 -18.91 11.53 19.24
N VAL A 622 -19.07 10.21 19.40
CA VAL A 622 -19.21 9.55 20.71
C VAL A 622 -18.12 8.51 20.88
N VAL A 623 -17.33 8.63 21.96
CA VAL A 623 -16.26 7.68 22.30
C VAL A 623 -16.74 6.67 23.34
N MET A 624 -16.53 5.38 23.12
CA MET A 624 -16.83 4.31 24.05
C MET A 624 -15.53 3.73 24.59
N LEU A 625 -15.24 3.97 25.87
CA LEU A 625 -14.13 3.32 26.57
C LEU A 625 -14.64 1.99 27.13
N VAL A 626 -14.04 0.89 26.68
CA VAL A 626 -14.49 -0.46 27.01
C VAL A 626 -13.37 -1.22 27.70
N THR A 627 -13.64 -1.86 28.83
CA THR A 627 -12.70 -2.79 29.45
C THR A 627 -13.32 -4.18 29.55
N VAL A 628 -12.51 -5.21 29.29
CA VAL A 628 -12.95 -6.60 29.37
C VAL A 628 -12.39 -7.22 30.65
N VAL A 629 -13.25 -7.74 31.49
CA VAL A 629 -12.88 -8.33 32.79
C VAL A 629 -13.42 -9.73 32.93
N ALA A 630 -12.72 -10.58 33.67
CA ALA A 630 -13.26 -11.89 34.06
C ALA A 630 -14.50 -11.70 34.96
N GLU A 631 -15.36 -12.72 34.99
CA GLU A 631 -16.52 -12.72 35.88
C GLU A 631 -16.07 -12.77 37.35
N GLY A 632 -16.52 -11.80 38.15
CA GLY A 632 -16.14 -11.68 39.56
C GLY A 632 -16.08 -10.24 40.07
N LEU A 633 -16.45 -10.03 41.34
CA LEU A 633 -16.56 -8.71 41.96
C LEU A 633 -15.23 -7.93 41.96
N MET A 634 -14.12 -8.63 42.23
CA MET A 634 -12.77 -8.03 42.24
C MET A 634 -12.32 -7.58 40.85
N HIS A 635 -12.62 -8.35 39.81
CA HIS A 635 -12.26 -8.01 38.43
C HIS A 635 -13.08 -6.83 37.92
N ARG A 636 -14.36 -6.77 38.28
CA ARG A 636 -15.22 -5.61 38.02
C ARG A 636 -14.65 -4.33 38.65
N GLN A 637 -14.28 -4.35 39.93
CA GLN A 637 -13.74 -3.17 40.61
C GLN A 637 -12.48 -2.64 39.92
N ARG A 638 -11.55 -3.54 39.53
CA ARG A 638 -10.37 -3.17 38.74
C ARG A 638 -10.71 -2.60 37.36
N GLY A 639 -11.75 -3.14 36.72
CA GLY A 639 -12.28 -2.58 35.47
C GLY A 639 -12.83 -1.16 35.64
N GLU A 640 -13.59 -0.93 36.72
CA GLU A 640 -14.13 0.40 37.07
C GLU A 640 -13.01 1.41 37.36
N GLU A 641 -11.97 1.02 38.10
CA GLU A 641 -10.78 1.86 38.34
C GLU A 641 -10.04 2.20 37.04
N THR A 642 -9.86 1.20 36.16
CA THR A 642 -9.18 1.37 34.87
C THR A 642 -9.94 2.33 33.96
N LEU A 643 -11.26 2.14 33.84
CA LEU A 643 -12.13 3.03 33.07
C LEU A 643 -12.14 4.44 33.65
N THR A 644 -12.22 4.59 34.97
CA THR A 644 -12.24 5.91 35.63
C THR A 644 -10.95 6.68 35.36
N LYS A 645 -9.79 6.00 35.43
CA LYS A 645 -8.48 6.60 35.12
C LYS A 645 -8.43 7.13 33.68
N HIS A 646 -8.80 6.31 32.70
CA HIS A 646 -8.74 6.68 31.29
C HIS A 646 -9.87 7.64 30.85
N ALA A 647 -11.03 7.60 31.48
CA ALA A 647 -12.08 8.59 31.30
C ALA A 647 -11.63 9.99 31.72
N ALA A 648 -10.95 10.10 32.87
CA ALA A 648 -10.38 11.36 33.35
C ALA A 648 -9.28 11.89 32.42
N GLU A 649 -8.51 10.99 31.79
CA GLU A 649 -7.51 11.35 30.78
C GLU A 649 -8.17 11.83 29.48
N PHE A 650 -9.16 11.10 28.97
CA PHE A 650 -9.94 11.49 27.79
C PHE A 650 -10.58 12.88 27.95
N GLN A 651 -11.21 13.12 29.10
CA GLN A 651 -11.88 14.39 29.41
C GLN A 651 -10.92 15.58 29.48
N LYS A 652 -9.63 15.36 29.80
CA LYS A 652 -8.61 16.41 29.73
C LYS A 652 -8.20 16.74 28.30
N LEU A 653 -8.31 15.78 27.39
CA LEU A 653 -7.81 15.87 26.02
C LEU A 653 -8.89 16.28 25.00
N SER A 654 -10.17 15.98 25.26
CA SER A 654 -11.26 16.24 24.32
C SER A 654 -12.56 16.63 25.01
N ALA A 655 -13.33 17.50 24.34
CA ALA A 655 -14.69 17.88 24.73
C ALA A 655 -15.77 17.00 24.07
N ALA A 656 -15.38 15.95 23.32
CA ALA A 656 -16.32 15.00 22.75
C ALA A 656 -17.06 14.19 23.82
N GLN A 657 -18.27 13.73 23.49
CA GLN A 657 -19.04 12.89 24.40
C GLN A 657 -18.39 11.52 24.53
N TYR A 658 -18.37 10.95 25.73
CA TYR A 658 -17.87 9.60 25.95
C TYR A 658 -18.75 8.78 26.89
N THR A 659 -18.63 7.46 26.80
CA THR A 659 -19.28 6.48 27.68
C THR A 659 -18.28 5.41 28.09
N CYS A 660 -18.48 4.81 29.27
CA CYS A 660 -17.63 3.74 29.78
C CYS A 660 -18.44 2.45 29.94
N GLU A 661 -17.90 1.33 29.48
CA GLU A 661 -18.57 0.02 29.53
C GLU A 661 -17.62 -1.09 30.01
N ILE A 662 -18.13 -1.94 30.90
CA ILE A 662 -17.44 -3.15 31.36
C ILE A 662 -18.09 -4.34 30.69
N VAL A 663 -17.29 -5.09 29.94
CA VAL A 663 -17.71 -6.32 29.28
C VAL A 663 -17.13 -7.51 30.04
N TYR A 664 -17.97 -8.47 30.40
CA TYR A 664 -17.51 -9.69 31.07
C TYR A 664 -17.08 -10.73 30.04
N HIS A 665 -15.88 -11.29 30.21
CA HIS A 665 -15.45 -12.44 29.43
C HIS A 665 -16.06 -13.71 30.04
N CYS A 666 -16.99 -14.32 29.32
CA CYS A 666 -17.57 -15.60 29.69
C CYS A 666 -16.60 -16.71 29.23
N SER A 667 -15.86 -17.33 30.15
CA SER A 667 -14.98 -18.46 29.82
C SER A 667 -15.84 -19.71 29.58
N ALA A 668 -16.38 -19.87 28.38
CA ALA A 668 -16.98 -21.13 27.96
C ALA A 668 -15.85 -22.13 27.64
N THR A 669 -15.20 -22.64 28.69
CA THR A 669 -14.42 -23.88 28.61
C THR A 669 -15.14 -24.92 29.45
N ALA A 670 -16.06 -25.65 28.82
CA ALA A 670 -16.54 -26.90 29.39
C ALA A 670 -15.37 -27.91 29.39
N PRO A 671 -15.11 -28.62 30.50
CA PRO A 671 -14.09 -29.67 30.50
C PRO A 671 -14.53 -30.81 29.57
N ALA A 672 -13.70 -31.12 28.58
CA ALA A 672 -13.79 -32.32 27.78
C ALA A 672 -13.31 -33.52 28.61
N SER A 673 -14.18 -34.05 29.48
CA SER A 673 -14.00 -35.36 30.10
C SER A 673 -15.37 -35.96 30.41
N ASP A 674 -15.75 -36.96 29.60
CA ASP A 674 -16.73 -38.04 29.86
C ASP A 674 -17.60 -38.34 28.62
N ALA A 675 -16.94 -38.63 27.50
CA ALA A 675 -17.54 -39.29 26.35
C ALA A 675 -17.00 -40.72 26.21
N ALA A 676 -17.35 -41.58 27.16
CA ALA A 676 -17.32 -43.02 26.96
C ALA A 676 -18.29 -43.70 27.95
N THR A 677 -19.22 -44.48 27.39
CA THR A 677 -20.07 -45.52 28.03
C THR A 677 -21.58 -45.23 28.09
N ALA A 678 -22.30 -45.53 27.01
CA ALA A 678 -23.67 -46.09 26.99
C ALA A 678 -24.05 -46.42 25.53
N ARG A 679 -23.71 -47.61 25.02
CA ARG A 679 -24.60 -48.77 24.81
C ARG A 679 -26.02 -48.43 24.31
N TYR A 680 -26.24 -48.79 23.04
CA TYR A 680 -27.43 -49.43 22.44
C TYR A 680 -28.61 -49.70 23.39
N ALA A 681 -29.76 -49.06 23.10
CA ALA A 681 -31.08 -49.64 23.28
C ALA A 681 -32.11 -48.90 22.40
N ASP A 682 -32.64 -49.66 21.45
CA ASP A 682 -33.93 -49.66 20.76
C ASP A 682 -34.75 -48.39 20.42
N ILE A 683 -35.21 -48.48 19.17
CA ILE A 683 -36.29 -47.77 18.51
C ILE A 683 -37.63 -48.14 19.16
N ASP A 684 -38.46 -47.16 19.50
CA ASP A 684 -39.89 -47.28 19.20
C ASP A 684 -40.61 -45.95 18.99
N ARG A 685 -41.62 -46.01 18.12
CA ARG A 685 -42.54 -44.93 17.73
C ARG A 685 -43.58 -44.70 18.82
N ASP A 686 -43.89 -43.44 19.11
CA ASP A 686 -45.25 -42.87 18.93
C ASP A 686 -45.36 -41.47 19.54
N GLY A 687 -46.10 -40.60 18.84
CA GLY A 687 -46.31 -39.22 19.24
C GLY A 687 -47.42 -39.07 20.27
N VAL A 688 -47.16 -38.32 21.34
CA VAL A 688 -48.20 -37.65 22.15
C VAL A 688 -47.66 -36.29 22.62
N ARG A 689 -48.44 -35.24 22.34
CA ARG A 689 -48.28 -33.90 22.92
C ARG A 689 -48.51 -33.97 24.43
N CYS A 690 -47.59 -33.41 25.21
CA CYS A 690 -47.98 -32.73 26.44
C CYS A 690 -46.97 -31.61 26.74
N GLY A 691 -47.48 -30.39 26.90
CA GLY A 691 -46.68 -29.24 27.27
C GLY A 691 -46.40 -29.23 28.76
N CYS A 692 -45.20 -28.78 29.11
CA CYS A 692 -44.90 -28.06 30.34
C CYS A 692 -43.74 -27.12 30.01
N GLY A 693 -44.02 -25.82 30.06
CA GLY A 693 -42.99 -24.79 29.97
C GLY A 693 -42.10 -24.83 31.20
N PHE A 694 -40.81 -24.61 30.98
CA PHE A 694 -39.91 -24.11 32.01
C PHE A 694 -39.15 -22.90 31.46
N LEU A 695 -39.34 -21.80 32.17
CA LEU A 695 -38.73 -20.51 31.98
C LEU A 695 -37.21 -20.62 32.20
N CYS A 696 -36.42 -20.22 31.21
CA CYS A 696 -35.09 -19.67 31.45
C CYS A 696 -35.08 -18.24 30.94
N GLY A 697 -35.66 -17.35 31.74
CA GLY A 697 -35.48 -15.91 31.60
C GLY A 697 -34.29 -15.49 32.46
N GLU A 698 -33.09 -15.45 31.87
CA GLU A 698 -31.97 -14.77 32.51
C GLU A 698 -31.93 -13.30 32.08
N ARG A 699 -32.19 -12.45 33.08
CA ARG A 699 -32.14 -11.00 33.01
C ARG A 699 -30.73 -10.54 32.66
N ARG A 700 -30.56 -9.89 31.50
CA ARG A 700 -29.44 -8.96 31.27
C ARG A 700 -29.55 -7.81 32.29
N GLN A 701 -28.73 -7.83 33.34
CA GLN A 701 -28.51 -6.64 34.18
C GLN A 701 -27.39 -5.79 33.58
N THR A 702 -27.73 -4.91 32.64
CA THR A 702 -26.86 -3.78 32.30
C THR A 702 -27.06 -2.68 33.34
N LYS A 703 -26.15 -2.58 34.31
CA LYS A 703 -26.07 -1.42 35.21
C LYS A 703 -25.20 -0.36 34.55
N ARG A 704 -25.83 0.62 33.88
CA ARG A 704 -25.13 1.80 33.34
C ARG A 704 -24.67 2.69 34.51
N LEU A 705 -23.37 2.94 34.60
CA LEU A 705 -22.84 4.04 35.42
C LEU A 705 -23.02 5.34 34.62
N LYS A 706 -23.92 6.21 35.07
CA LYS A 706 -24.08 7.57 34.53
C LYS A 706 -23.20 8.50 35.35
N PHE A 707 -22.26 9.18 34.71
CA PHE A 707 -21.61 10.38 35.24
C PHE A 707 -22.29 11.58 34.59
N ASP A 708 -23.13 12.28 35.36
CA ASP A 708 -23.79 13.50 34.89
C ASP A 708 -22.83 14.69 35.10
N GLY A 709 -22.07 15.01 34.06
CA GLY A 709 -21.38 16.29 33.89
C GLY A 709 -22.04 17.07 32.76
N CYS A 710 -22.55 18.26 33.06
CA CYS A 710 -23.30 19.20 32.20
C CYS A 710 -24.80 18.93 32.02
N ALA A 711 -25.59 19.84 32.60
CA ALA A 711 -27.04 19.88 32.52
C ALA A 711 -27.52 20.36 31.13
N GLY A 712 -28.34 19.54 30.48
CA GLY A 712 -29.08 19.87 29.26
C GLY A 712 -29.72 18.62 28.66
N ARG A 713 -31.06 18.55 28.65
CA ARG A 713 -31.85 17.37 28.22
C ARG A 713 -31.55 16.94 26.78
N PRO A 714 -31.69 15.64 26.45
CA PRO A 714 -32.36 15.32 25.18
C PRO A 714 -33.34 14.14 25.26
N SER A 715 -34.38 14.24 24.44
CA SER A 715 -35.20 13.13 23.94
C SER A 715 -34.61 12.61 22.62
N TRP A 716 -35.08 11.42 22.21
CA TRP A 716 -34.88 10.70 20.93
C TRP A 716 -33.86 9.53 20.94
N CYS A 717 -34.39 8.34 20.65
CA CYS A 717 -33.69 7.14 20.24
C CYS A 717 -34.52 6.48 19.13
N ASN A 718 -33.96 6.39 17.92
CA ASN A 718 -34.00 5.20 17.05
C ASN A 718 -33.27 5.50 15.73
N GLY A 719 -32.21 4.75 15.45
CA GLY A 719 -31.47 4.82 14.20
C GLY A 719 -30.08 4.19 14.36
N GLY A 720 -29.87 3.01 13.77
CA GLY A 720 -28.57 2.35 13.75
C GLY A 720 -27.54 3.16 12.97
N LEU A 721 -26.43 3.50 13.62
CA LEU A 721 -25.31 4.24 13.05
C LEU A 721 -24.06 3.34 12.99
N PRO A 722 -23.16 3.55 12.01
CA PRO A 722 -21.94 2.77 11.85
C PRO A 722 -20.93 3.01 12.99
N CYS A 723 -20.28 1.95 13.47
CA CYS A 723 -19.25 1.97 14.52
C CYS A 723 -17.84 1.82 13.93
N ARG A 724 -16.84 2.54 14.45
CA ARG A 724 -15.43 2.43 14.07
C ARG A 724 -14.61 2.14 15.34
N ALA A 725 -13.77 1.10 15.33
CA ALA A 725 -12.93 0.74 16.48
C ALA A 725 -11.53 1.36 16.34
N VAL A 726 -10.95 1.85 17.43
CA VAL A 726 -9.56 2.29 17.53
C VAL A 726 -8.90 1.44 18.62
N VAL A 727 -7.90 0.64 18.22
CA VAL A 727 -7.15 -0.27 19.11
C VAL A 727 -6.01 0.46 19.80
#